data_AF-A0AA45RWZ2-F1
#
_entry.id   AF-A0AA45RWZ2-F1
#
_cell.length_a   1.000
_cell.length_b   1.000
_cell.length_c   1.000
_cell.angle_alpha   90.00
_cell.angle_beta   90.00
_cell.angle_gamma   90.00
#
_symmetry.space_group_name_H-M   'P 1'
#
loop_
_entity.id
_entity.type
_entity.pdbx_description
1 polymer ?
#
loop_
_entity_poly.entity_id
_entity_poly.type
_entity_poly.pdbx_seq_one_letter_code
_entity_poly.pdbx_strand_id
1 'polypeptide(L)'
;MPRFITTILQAWTERRRARRRQANLRAGASGRPSMRLMPPARAGRQPAATGAQVLGRQRAMWIAVVGVCVVAGGGALIAGHARHLAAATISTPQAVNSVRAAYAYQSVLPGAAFTVPAQAGLSTSIQPGGALLVASGMQAAPAVRVDLCSQMRSPTDPRLLPLRLGYRFDDVKRWVKRNEESNVQVSLRNVLLVADNGGGAGAIPEIQIEGTARADFTDPLSEPLQLSWRSAQAGARWISDASFGQVEQGASGQVALRQQGWLLWGAASALRIERRANAMCPQAGELVVQKYRLAPQDAAATGVPASALVVAFPARGGAVSTNLAAGAYQVPAAAPMTLEDQLLFNALQDQGLVRLTAAGAIELAPRDLPQWQAANAAERVAELDNWKQVKPGAATHKLFKRLYYQADGAYVRQQIDIYNSERRLLAWRVKAPAGMVLDWSASAGGAGSNSASGSAPTMVATTSQMPVAASRLFASLPQGWQPWTRVARWPQAVEGQGVRPVVRLNLALPRAAAGGEVMQILLAGRVTGAVGASVQLAPACTGRACASSADVQQVTLTLQAGAHNVQLTAQPLDFSAPEDQKYRHLRVAGGRLVWQALSPLSGDAAPGLPRPAAPSPVQLEDRNGTLLWADGAPTPSAVDAGLAPLLGVSGDHANSVAGMLARLPVSATTVSRASGAAVGARLTLDLPLQALSQRVLDCVGMHRGRWDGKACTGGQAAAEGRHAGLVILDTETGDVLAAAGAGAGAVSAANWAEVRDFDRTSPARSPLRLPALQHDGGAHQSPGSTFKVISALGLELAAQNDPQIDALLGGMPLPAINRLAQQRGFGFQTDAASYPLNPRLAHITNYHEQSLDRRAQEGRLGLAQALTYSLNTWFAWSSELSDHSLFGRADGGAPDLQALDANALDAVRPIVAAAHRLGFEQTLRLDGGLLPADFNWRSWDALQATPAHIDPIHTRHELRQMAIGLRMQVTPLQMALAAAAVGQGKVVAPRMLLTLGSAASTVPEMKPVGIRLDRIRAGMKGVVDVGTGAGAFGGIALAGVRPGLYGKTGTAPTGDDTATVWFTGWLEPGSLPGQTHRLAMAAFVSHSNATGGEHAAPVLAAVLSTLAAQNREQKGK
;
A
#
# COMPACT_ATOMS: atom_id res chain seq x y z
N MET A 1 36.52 -10.38 -49.74
CA MET A 1 37.39 -10.38 -48.53
C MET A 1 37.63 -11.83 -48.10
N PRO A 2 38.88 -12.27 -47.87
CA PRO A 2 39.15 -13.65 -47.50
C PRO A 2 38.58 -13.98 -46.11
N ARG A 3 37.94 -15.15 -45.98
CA ARG A 3 37.26 -15.67 -44.77
C ARG A 3 38.09 -15.55 -43.49
N PHE A 4 39.42 -15.55 -43.60
CA PHE A 4 40.35 -15.40 -42.48
C PHE A 4 40.25 -14.03 -41.77
N ILE A 5 40.08 -12.94 -42.53
CA ILE A 5 39.99 -11.58 -41.95
C ILE A 5 38.66 -11.39 -41.21
N THR A 6 37.57 -11.98 -41.73
CA THR A 6 36.27 -11.99 -41.05
C THR A 6 36.32 -12.76 -39.74
N THR A 7 37.00 -13.92 -39.68
CA THR A 7 37.14 -14.69 -38.43
C THR A 7 37.98 -13.96 -37.38
N ILE A 8 39.05 -13.27 -37.80
CA ILE A 8 39.90 -12.49 -36.89
C ILE A 8 39.15 -11.26 -36.35
N LEU A 9 38.41 -10.54 -37.19
CA LEU A 9 37.60 -9.39 -36.75
C LEU A 9 36.46 -9.81 -35.81
N GLN A 10 35.85 -10.98 -36.06
CA GLN A 10 34.81 -11.54 -35.20
C GLN A 10 35.38 -11.98 -33.84
N ALA A 11 36.52 -12.67 -33.83
CA ALA A 11 37.22 -13.05 -32.59
C ALA A 11 37.71 -11.84 -31.79
N TRP A 12 38.14 -10.77 -32.47
CA TRP A 12 38.62 -9.54 -31.82
C TRP A 12 37.47 -8.71 -31.23
N THR A 13 36.32 -8.63 -31.93
CA THR A 13 35.11 -7.98 -31.41
C THR A 13 34.50 -8.73 -30.23
N GLU A 14 34.50 -10.06 -30.25
CA GLU A 14 34.10 -10.91 -29.12
C GLU A 14 35.02 -10.70 -27.90
N ARG A 15 36.35 -10.70 -28.08
CA ARG A 15 37.30 -10.43 -26.98
C ARG A 15 37.15 -9.04 -26.37
N ARG A 16 36.89 -8.01 -27.19
CA ARG A 16 36.75 -6.62 -26.70
C ARG A 16 35.44 -6.43 -25.92
N ARG A 17 34.35 -7.10 -26.34
CA ARG A 17 33.06 -7.12 -25.62
C ARG A 17 33.16 -7.90 -24.30
N ALA A 18 33.87 -9.04 -24.29
CA ALA A 18 34.11 -9.82 -23.07
C ALA A 18 34.85 -9.00 -22.01
N ARG A 19 35.89 -8.24 -22.40
CA ARG A 19 36.64 -7.36 -21.48
C ARG A 19 35.80 -6.21 -20.91
N ARG A 20 34.95 -5.56 -21.72
CA ARG A 20 34.04 -4.50 -21.23
C ARG A 20 33.02 -5.05 -20.23
N ARG A 21 32.49 -6.25 -20.46
CA ARG A 21 31.53 -6.91 -19.55
C ARG A 21 32.18 -7.37 -18.25
N GLN A 22 33.42 -7.85 -18.30
CA GLN A 22 34.20 -8.21 -17.10
C GLN A 22 34.52 -6.97 -16.23
N ALA A 23 34.66 -5.79 -16.83
CA ALA A 23 34.77 -4.52 -16.11
C ALA A 23 33.43 -4.11 -15.45
N ASN A 24 32.30 -4.27 -16.14
CA ASN A 24 30.97 -4.00 -15.57
C ASN A 24 30.60 -4.98 -14.43
N LEU A 25 31.03 -6.25 -14.52
CA LEU A 25 30.87 -7.25 -13.45
C LEU A 25 31.69 -6.91 -12.20
N ARG A 26 32.84 -6.24 -12.33
CA ARG A 26 33.63 -5.76 -11.19
C ARG A 26 33.05 -4.49 -10.56
N ALA A 27 32.41 -3.62 -11.35
CA ALA A 27 31.73 -2.43 -10.85
C ALA A 27 30.47 -2.75 -10.03
N GLY A 28 29.81 -3.89 -10.29
CA GLY A 28 28.69 -4.38 -9.49
C GLY A 28 29.07 -5.05 -8.15
N ALA A 29 30.36 -5.22 -7.86
CA ALA A 29 30.86 -5.91 -6.66
C ALA A 29 31.60 -4.99 -5.66
N SER A 30 31.73 -3.69 -5.93
CA SER A 30 32.48 -2.77 -5.07
C SER A 30 31.57 -2.02 -4.09
N GLY A 31 31.22 -2.70 -3.00
CA GLY A 31 30.66 -2.13 -1.77
C GLY A 31 31.61 -2.34 -0.58
N ARG A 32 32.93 -2.23 -0.79
CA ARG A 32 33.94 -2.23 0.29
C ARG A 32 34.98 -1.13 0.03
N PRO A 33 35.39 -0.36 1.05
CA PRO A 33 36.41 0.66 0.90
C PRO A 33 37.78 -0.02 0.73
N SER A 34 38.45 0.19 -0.40
CA SER A 34 39.86 -0.21 -0.56
C SER A 34 40.77 0.99 -0.30
N MET A 35 41.59 0.87 0.74
CA MET A 35 42.72 1.76 1.01
C MET A 35 43.69 1.73 -0.18
N ARG A 36 44.10 2.93 -0.63
CA ARG A 36 45.00 3.13 -1.76
C ARG A 36 46.44 3.31 -1.24
N LEU A 37 47.27 2.29 -1.40
CA LEU A 37 48.72 2.39 -1.22
C LEU A 37 49.35 3.03 -2.45
N MET A 38 50.04 4.16 -2.26
CA MET A 38 50.85 4.81 -3.29
C MET A 38 52.14 4.02 -3.53
N PRO A 39 52.55 3.78 -4.79
CA PRO A 39 53.90 3.33 -5.09
C PRO A 39 54.86 4.53 -5.22
N PRO A 40 56.14 4.36 -4.86
CA PRO A 40 57.11 5.44 -4.85
C PRO A 40 57.64 5.73 -6.26
N ALA A 41 57.95 7.00 -6.48
CA ALA A 41 58.69 7.49 -7.63
C ALA A 41 60.11 6.89 -7.65
N ARG A 42 60.54 6.41 -8.83
CA ARG A 42 61.96 6.21 -9.12
C ARG A 42 62.32 6.89 -10.43
N ALA A 43 63.27 7.80 -10.29
CA ALA A 43 64.02 8.46 -11.35
C ALA A 43 64.92 7.48 -12.11
N GLY A 44 65.21 7.80 -13.37
CA GLY A 44 66.21 7.12 -14.20
C GLY A 44 66.07 7.55 -15.66
N ARG A 45 66.59 8.73 -16.01
CA ARG A 45 67.81 8.92 -16.82
C ARG A 45 67.71 8.42 -18.27
N GLN A 46 67.64 9.39 -19.19
CA GLN A 46 67.99 9.25 -20.60
C GLN A 46 69.49 8.88 -20.75
N PRO A 47 69.87 8.39 -21.93
CA PRO A 47 70.67 9.28 -22.77
C PRO A 47 70.22 9.32 -24.24
N ALA A 48 70.56 10.45 -24.85
CA ALA A 48 70.42 10.76 -26.25
C ALA A 48 71.40 9.95 -27.12
N ALA A 49 70.98 9.65 -28.35
CA ALA A 49 71.88 9.49 -29.48
C ALA A 49 71.22 10.07 -30.73
N THR A 50 71.85 11.12 -31.24
CA THR A 50 71.64 11.79 -32.52
C THR A 50 72.12 10.94 -33.70
N GLY A 51 71.43 10.99 -34.83
CA GLY A 51 71.91 10.40 -36.08
C GLY A 51 70.98 10.64 -37.28
N ALA A 52 71.32 11.66 -38.06
CA ALA A 52 70.93 11.95 -39.46
C ALA A 52 70.98 10.70 -40.38
N GLN A 53 70.39 10.57 -41.57
CA GLN A 53 69.76 11.47 -42.53
C GLN A 53 69.04 10.59 -43.60
N VAL A 54 67.94 11.13 -44.16
CA VAL A 54 67.50 11.09 -45.58
C VAL A 54 67.73 9.81 -46.42
N LEU A 55 66.62 9.19 -46.85
CA LEU A 55 66.40 8.72 -48.24
C LEU A 55 64.92 8.33 -48.42
N GLY A 56 64.29 8.79 -49.52
CA GLY A 56 63.06 8.16 -50.04
C GLY A 56 61.80 9.03 -50.13
N ARG A 57 61.91 10.25 -50.66
CA ARG A 57 60.79 11.00 -51.29
C ARG A 57 60.26 10.20 -52.50
N GLN A 58 59.49 9.15 -52.25
CA GLN A 58 58.64 8.47 -53.24
C GLN A 58 57.66 7.47 -52.58
N ARG A 59 57.84 7.15 -51.29
CA ARG A 59 56.88 6.34 -50.50
C ARG A 59 55.80 7.18 -49.79
N ALA A 60 55.97 8.50 -49.67
CA ALA A 60 55.03 9.37 -48.97
C ALA A 60 53.72 9.64 -49.74
N MET A 61 53.75 9.60 -51.08
CA MET A 61 52.58 9.92 -51.91
C MET A 61 51.55 8.78 -51.92
N TRP A 62 52.01 7.52 -51.94
CA TRP A 62 51.13 6.35 -51.86
C TRP A 62 50.52 6.16 -50.46
N ILE A 63 51.25 6.50 -49.40
CA ILE A 63 50.73 6.47 -48.03
C ILE A 63 49.67 7.57 -47.82
N ALA A 64 49.83 8.75 -48.44
CA ALA A 64 48.83 9.81 -48.38
C ALA A 64 47.53 9.44 -49.14
N VAL A 65 47.63 8.84 -50.33
CA VAL A 65 46.44 8.42 -51.11
C VAL A 65 45.71 7.25 -50.45
N VAL A 66 46.43 6.23 -49.95
CA VAL A 66 45.82 5.14 -49.17
C VAL A 66 45.23 5.68 -47.86
N GLY A 67 45.90 6.65 -47.22
CA GLY A 67 45.39 7.34 -46.04
C GLY A 67 44.07 8.06 -46.30
N VAL A 68 43.95 8.79 -47.41
CA VAL A 68 42.71 9.49 -47.79
C VAL A 68 41.61 8.50 -48.16
N CYS A 69 41.89 7.41 -48.87
CA CYS A 69 40.89 6.38 -49.19
C CYS A 69 40.43 5.60 -47.94
N VAL A 70 41.32 5.34 -46.98
CA VAL A 70 40.96 4.71 -45.69
C VAL A 70 40.19 5.68 -44.79
N VAL A 71 40.50 6.98 -44.83
CA VAL A 71 39.76 8.00 -44.07
C VAL A 71 38.39 8.29 -44.69
N ALA A 72 38.27 8.32 -46.01
CA ALA A 72 36.98 8.50 -46.71
C ALA A 72 36.11 7.24 -46.64
N GLY A 73 36.69 6.05 -46.87
CA GLY A 73 36.00 4.76 -46.73
C GLY A 73 35.67 4.44 -45.27
N GLY A 74 36.56 4.77 -44.34
CA GLY A 74 36.33 4.71 -42.90
C GLY A 74 35.29 5.72 -42.44
N GLY A 75 35.29 6.94 -42.98
CA GLY A 75 34.29 7.97 -42.71
C GLY A 75 32.90 7.59 -43.23
N ALA A 76 32.79 7.00 -44.41
CA ALA A 76 31.54 6.49 -44.96
C ALA A 76 31.04 5.25 -44.21
N LEU A 77 31.94 4.34 -43.79
CA LEU A 77 31.59 3.22 -42.91
C LEU A 77 31.19 3.69 -41.51
N ILE A 78 31.87 4.67 -40.93
CA ILE A 78 31.51 5.24 -39.62
C ILE A 78 30.19 6.00 -39.72
N ALA A 79 29.94 6.78 -40.78
CA ALA A 79 28.69 7.50 -40.98
C ALA A 79 27.52 6.55 -41.30
N GLY A 80 27.76 5.51 -42.11
CA GLY A 80 26.79 4.45 -42.39
C GLY A 80 26.49 3.60 -41.16
N HIS A 81 27.51 3.26 -40.37
CA HIS A 81 27.36 2.53 -39.12
C HIS A 81 26.78 3.42 -38.02
N ALA A 82 27.03 4.73 -38.01
CA ALA A 82 26.41 5.70 -37.11
C ALA A 82 24.94 5.95 -37.47
N ARG A 83 24.55 5.97 -38.75
CA ARG A 83 23.14 6.02 -39.18
C ARG A 83 22.41 4.71 -38.87
N HIS A 84 23.06 3.56 -39.07
CA HIS A 84 22.49 2.26 -38.72
C HIS A 84 22.45 2.01 -37.20
N LEU A 85 23.40 2.55 -36.44
CA LEU A 85 23.36 2.59 -34.98
C LEU A 85 22.29 3.55 -34.50
N ALA A 86 22.15 4.75 -35.09
CA ALA A 86 21.09 5.70 -34.75
C ALA A 86 19.68 5.11 -34.97
N ALA A 87 19.49 4.32 -36.03
CA ALA A 87 18.26 3.58 -36.29
C ALA A 87 18.05 2.37 -35.33
N ALA A 88 19.11 1.83 -34.73
CA ALA A 88 19.08 0.69 -33.81
C ALA A 88 19.23 1.08 -32.32
N THR A 89 19.56 2.34 -32.02
CA THR A 89 19.68 2.88 -30.67
C THR A 89 18.43 3.63 -30.28
N ILE A 90 17.86 3.24 -29.13
CA ILE A 90 16.78 3.92 -28.39
C ILE A 90 17.27 5.32 -27.97
N SER A 91 17.34 6.26 -28.93
CA SER A 91 17.94 7.58 -28.74
C SER A 91 16.95 8.72 -29.00
N THR A 92 15.74 8.39 -29.47
CA THR A 92 14.62 9.34 -29.55
C THR A 92 13.55 9.00 -28.50
N PRO A 93 12.91 10.00 -27.86
CA PRO A 93 11.77 9.78 -26.98
C PRO A 93 10.66 8.95 -27.64
N GLN A 94 10.49 9.10 -28.96
CA GLN A 94 9.54 8.34 -29.77
C GLN A 94 9.89 6.85 -29.87
N ALA A 95 11.17 6.48 -29.99
CA ALA A 95 11.60 5.08 -29.99
C ALA A 95 11.38 4.40 -28.62
N VAL A 96 11.62 5.11 -27.52
CA VAL A 96 11.33 4.62 -26.15
C VAL A 96 9.82 4.37 -25.97
N ASN A 97 9.01 5.31 -26.46
CA ASN A 97 7.55 5.25 -26.38
C ASN A 97 7.00 4.08 -27.22
N SER A 98 7.48 3.88 -28.44
CA SER A 98 7.09 2.74 -29.28
C SER A 98 7.50 1.40 -28.68
N VAL A 99 8.65 1.29 -28.00
CA VAL A 99 9.02 0.06 -27.25
C VAL A 99 8.05 -0.21 -26.09
N ARG A 100 7.60 0.84 -25.38
CA ARG A 100 6.63 0.71 -24.28
C ARG A 100 5.25 0.22 -24.79
N ALA A 101 4.77 0.79 -25.91
CA ALA A 101 3.52 0.34 -26.54
C ALA A 101 3.65 -1.05 -27.19
N ALA A 102 4.81 -1.37 -27.78
CA ALA A 102 5.12 -2.69 -28.32
C ALA A 102 5.00 -3.78 -27.25
N TYR A 103 5.62 -3.57 -26.09
CA TYR A 103 5.61 -4.57 -25.02
C TYR A 103 4.20 -4.82 -24.47
N ALA A 104 3.34 -3.79 -24.44
CA ALA A 104 2.01 -3.88 -23.89
C ALA A 104 0.96 -4.43 -24.88
N TYR A 105 1.02 -4.02 -26.16
CA TYR A 105 -0.09 -4.23 -27.10
C TYR A 105 0.23 -5.13 -28.29
N GLN A 106 1.49 -5.53 -28.51
CA GLN A 106 1.87 -6.31 -29.70
C GLN A 106 1.16 -7.67 -29.79
N SER A 107 0.79 -8.27 -28.66
CA SER A 107 0.03 -9.53 -28.64
C SER A 107 -1.47 -9.38 -28.95
N VAL A 108 -2.03 -8.17 -28.90
CA VAL A 108 -3.47 -7.93 -29.02
C VAL A 108 -3.86 -7.00 -30.17
N LEU A 109 -2.99 -6.05 -30.54
CA LEU A 109 -3.20 -5.09 -31.62
C LEU A 109 -1.89 -4.93 -32.44
N PRO A 110 -1.38 -5.99 -33.08
CA PRO A 110 -0.15 -5.92 -33.86
C PRO A 110 -0.30 -4.94 -35.03
N GLY A 111 0.66 -4.02 -35.18
CA GLY A 111 0.64 -3.02 -36.26
C GLY A 111 -0.21 -1.77 -35.98
N ALA A 112 -0.92 -1.70 -34.85
CA ALA A 112 -1.76 -0.54 -34.53
C ALA A 112 -0.95 0.75 -34.35
N ALA A 113 -1.54 1.86 -34.80
CA ALA A 113 -0.98 3.20 -34.71
C ALA A 113 -1.97 4.11 -33.98
N PHE A 114 -1.52 4.80 -32.92
CA PHE A 114 -2.39 5.67 -32.13
C PHE A 114 -1.62 6.81 -31.48
N THR A 115 -2.35 7.83 -31.04
CA THR A 115 -1.80 9.01 -30.35
C THR A 115 -2.41 9.11 -28.96
N VAL A 116 -1.57 9.42 -27.97
CA VAL A 116 -2.00 9.81 -26.63
C VAL A 116 -1.94 11.35 -26.57
N PRO A 117 -3.10 12.03 -26.47
CA PRO A 117 -3.12 13.49 -26.45
C PRO A 117 -2.55 14.03 -25.14
N ALA A 118 -1.88 15.17 -25.22
CA ALA A 118 -1.44 15.93 -24.05
C ALA A 118 -2.62 16.62 -23.33
N GLN A 119 -3.68 16.94 -24.08
CA GLN A 119 -4.90 17.48 -23.52
C GLN A 119 -5.67 16.40 -22.75
N ALA A 120 -6.20 16.77 -21.58
CA ALA A 120 -7.02 15.88 -20.78
C ALA A 120 -8.34 15.60 -21.50
N GLY A 121 -8.78 14.35 -21.46
CA GLY A 121 -10.02 13.90 -22.10
C GLY A 121 -10.01 12.42 -22.43
N LEU A 122 -11.16 11.98 -22.96
CA LEU A 122 -11.43 10.62 -23.37
C LEU A 122 -11.58 10.53 -24.89
N SER A 123 -10.88 9.58 -25.49
CA SER A 123 -11.03 9.26 -26.91
C SER A 123 -11.07 7.76 -27.15
N THR A 124 -11.87 7.33 -28.11
CA THR A 124 -11.90 5.96 -28.61
C THR A 124 -11.45 5.95 -30.07
N SER A 125 -10.71 4.91 -30.47
CA SER A 125 -10.32 4.71 -31.87
C SER A 125 -10.43 3.24 -32.24
N ILE A 126 -11.02 2.94 -33.40
CA ILE A 126 -11.05 1.59 -33.98
C ILE A 126 -9.70 1.31 -34.66
N GLN A 127 -9.17 0.12 -34.47
CA GLN A 127 -7.88 -0.34 -34.99
C GLN A 127 -8.05 -1.69 -35.70
N PRO A 128 -7.15 -2.07 -36.62
CA PRO A 128 -7.11 -3.43 -37.14
C PRO A 128 -6.99 -4.44 -35.99
N GLY A 129 -8.00 -5.30 -35.83
CA GLY A 129 -8.03 -6.32 -34.78
C GLY A 129 -8.62 -5.89 -33.44
N GLY A 130 -9.15 -4.67 -33.28
CA GLY A 130 -9.86 -4.26 -32.06
C GLY A 130 -10.13 -2.75 -31.94
N ALA A 131 -10.34 -2.27 -30.72
CA ALA A 131 -10.49 -0.84 -30.43
C ALA A 131 -9.61 -0.41 -29.25
N LEU A 132 -9.28 0.88 -29.21
CA LEU A 132 -8.52 1.52 -28.14
C LEU A 132 -9.35 2.58 -27.46
N LEU A 133 -9.25 2.64 -26.13
CA LEU A 133 -9.68 3.73 -25.29
C LEU A 133 -8.44 4.44 -24.72
N VAL A 134 -8.39 5.76 -24.83
CA VAL A 134 -7.36 6.61 -24.22
C VAL A 134 -8.05 7.55 -23.24
N ALA A 135 -7.62 7.50 -21.97
CA ALA A 135 -8.08 8.36 -20.89
C ALA A 135 -6.91 9.21 -20.38
N SER A 136 -6.74 10.40 -20.97
CA SER A 136 -5.68 11.36 -20.64
C SER A 136 -6.13 12.31 -19.54
N GLY A 137 -5.31 12.51 -18.50
CA GLY A 137 -5.59 13.50 -17.45
C GLY A 137 -6.93 13.30 -16.71
N MET A 138 -7.43 12.06 -16.70
CA MET A 138 -8.71 11.71 -16.06
C MET A 138 -8.48 11.33 -14.60
N GLN A 139 -9.33 11.84 -13.70
CA GLN A 139 -9.38 11.45 -12.30
C GLN A 139 -10.44 10.37 -12.08
N ALA A 140 -10.04 9.25 -11.49
CA ALA A 140 -10.95 8.21 -11.05
C ALA A 140 -11.53 8.56 -9.68
N ALA A 141 -12.85 8.41 -9.52
CA ALA A 141 -13.52 8.43 -8.22
C ALA A 141 -13.22 7.12 -7.44
N PRO A 142 -13.50 7.07 -6.12
CA PRO A 142 -13.53 5.82 -5.39
C PRO A 142 -14.41 4.78 -6.09
N ALA A 143 -13.99 3.52 -6.07
CA ALA A 143 -14.73 2.44 -6.72
C ALA A 143 -15.86 1.95 -5.81
N VAL A 144 -17.06 1.79 -6.37
CA VAL A 144 -18.22 1.20 -5.71
C VAL A 144 -18.25 -0.29 -6.01
N ARG A 145 -18.45 -1.12 -4.98
CA ARG A 145 -18.45 -2.59 -5.11
C ARG A 145 -19.85 -3.12 -4.85
N VAL A 146 -20.35 -3.95 -5.76
CA VAL A 146 -21.65 -4.62 -5.64
C VAL A 146 -21.43 -6.12 -5.65
N ASP A 147 -21.72 -6.77 -4.53
CA ASP A 147 -21.73 -8.23 -4.44
C ASP A 147 -22.91 -8.78 -5.26
N LEU A 148 -22.62 -9.54 -6.31
CA LEU A 148 -23.64 -10.04 -7.21
C LEU A 148 -24.54 -11.10 -6.57
N CYS A 149 -24.09 -11.78 -5.52
CA CYS A 149 -24.90 -12.73 -4.77
C CYS A 149 -26.02 -12.01 -4.00
N SER A 150 -25.77 -10.80 -3.51
CA SER A 150 -26.81 -9.96 -2.88
C SER A 150 -27.86 -9.46 -3.88
N GLN A 151 -27.49 -9.42 -5.16
CA GLN A 151 -28.30 -8.93 -6.28
C GLN A 151 -29.11 -10.05 -6.97
N MET A 152 -28.77 -11.31 -6.75
CA MET A 152 -29.54 -12.45 -7.27
C MET A 152 -30.98 -12.48 -6.71
N ARG A 153 -31.92 -12.98 -7.50
CA ARG A 153 -33.33 -13.13 -7.08
C ARG A 153 -33.49 -14.03 -5.85
N SER A 154 -32.69 -15.08 -5.78
CA SER A 154 -32.54 -15.95 -4.62
C SER A 154 -31.15 -16.61 -4.64
N PRO A 155 -30.69 -17.22 -3.54
CA PRO A 155 -29.42 -17.95 -3.53
C PRO A 155 -29.32 -19.09 -4.56
N THR A 156 -30.46 -19.59 -5.05
CA THR A 156 -30.55 -20.70 -6.02
C THR A 156 -30.90 -20.26 -7.44
N ASP A 157 -31.27 -18.99 -7.65
CA ASP A 157 -31.62 -18.43 -8.96
C ASP A 157 -30.56 -17.39 -9.38
N PRO A 158 -29.60 -17.74 -10.26
CA PRO A 158 -28.49 -16.87 -10.66
C PRO A 158 -28.92 -15.65 -11.49
N ARG A 159 -30.21 -15.50 -11.78
CA ARG A 159 -30.75 -14.30 -12.43
C ARG A 159 -30.69 -13.12 -11.46
N LEU A 160 -30.16 -12.01 -11.96
CA LEU A 160 -30.07 -10.76 -11.21
C LEU A 160 -31.45 -10.09 -11.11
N LEU A 161 -31.71 -9.48 -9.96
CA LEU A 161 -32.60 -8.33 -9.88
C LEU A 161 -31.94 -7.16 -10.61
N PRO A 162 -32.70 -6.29 -11.30
CA PRO A 162 -32.09 -5.22 -12.08
C PRO A 162 -31.21 -4.31 -11.23
N LEU A 163 -29.92 -4.27 -11.52
CA LEU A 163 -28.98 -3.35 -10.88
C LEU A 163 -29.06 -2.00 -11.59
N ARG A 164 -29.34 -0.94 -10.83
CA ARG A 164 -29.64 0.39 -11.35
C ARG A 164 -28.56 1.38 -10.95
N LEU A 165 -27.99 2.07 -11.94
CA LEU A 165 -26.93 3.04 -11.76
C LEU A 165 -27.30 4.36 -12.46
N GLY A 166 -26.88 5.49 -11.92
CA GLY A 166 -27.13 6.79 -12.57
C GLY A 166 -28.47 7.43 -12.24
N TYR A 167 -29.24 6.86 -11.31
CA TYR A 167 -30.56 7.37 -10.91
C TYR A 167 -30.47 8.39 -9.78
N ARG A 168 -31.51 9.22 -9.63
CA ARG A 168 -31.61 10.21 -8.55
C ARG A 168 -32.51 9.72 -7.43
N PHE A 169 -32.41 10.35 -6.26
CA PHE A 169 -33.26 9.96 -5.13
C PHE A 169 -34.77 10.19 -5.41
N ASP A 170 -35.10 11.19 -6.23
CA ASP A 170 -36.46 11.42 -6.71
C ASP A 170 -37.06 10.23 -7.48
N ASP A 171 -36.23 9.46 -8.21
CA ASP A 171 -36.67 8.23 -8.88
C ASP A 171 -37.08 7.17 -7.86
N VAL A 172 -36.27 7.01 -6.81
CA VAL A 172 -36.53 6.06 -5.72
C VAL A 172 -37.81 6.44 -4.99
N LYS A 173 -38.02 7.74 -4.69
CA LYS A 173 -39.29 8.22 -4.09
C LYS A 173 -40.51 7.84 -4.94
N ARG A 174 -40.42 8.00 -6.27
CA ARG A 174 -41.50 7.59 -7.18
C ARG A 174 -41.74 6.09 -7.18
N TRP A 175 -40.69 5.27 -7.14
CA TRP A 175 -40.82 3.81 -7.09
C TRP A 175 -41.39 3.32 -5.77
N VAL A 176 -40.99 3.90 -4.64
CA VAL A 176 -41.55 3.58 -3.32
C VAL A 176 -43.05 3.90 -3.27
N LYS A 177 -43.44 5.10 -3.72
CA LYS A 177 -44.85 5.47 -3.85
C LYS A 177 -45.63 4.49 -4.74
N ARG A 178 -45.07 4.11 -5.89
CA ARG A 178 -45.69 3.13 -6.80
C ARG A 178 -45.83 1.74 -6.16
N ASN A 179 -44.84 1.29 -5.41
CA ASN A 179 -44.89 -0.01 -4.72
C ASN A 179 -45.97 -0.05 -3.63
N GLU A 180 -46.38 1.11 -3.10
CA GLU A 180 -47.48 1.23 -2.15
C GLU A 180 -48.84 1.28 -2.86
N GLU A 181 -48.90 1.94 -4.01
CA GLU A 181 -50.14 2.14 -4.77
C GLU A 181 -50.49 0.96 -5.69
N SER A 182 -49.53 0.07 -6.00
CA SER A 182 -49.70 -0.98 -7.02
C SER A 182 -49.19 -2.35 -6.58
N ASN A 183 -49.73 -3.40 -7.20
CA ASN A 183 -49.27 -4.79 -7.01
C ASN A 183 -47.94 -5.13 -7.73
N VAL A 184 -47.31 -4.17 -8.43
CA VAL A 184 -46.04 -4.39 -9.14
C VAL A 184 -44.89 -3.87 -8.28
N GLN A 185 -44.15 -4.76 -7.63
CA GLN A 185 -43.01 -4.40 -6.79
C GLN A 185 -41.74 -4.14 -7.63
N VAL A 186 -41.33 -2.88 -7.71
CA VAL A 186 -40.00 -2.49 -8.17
C VAL A 186 -38.99 -2.81 -7.08
N SER A 187 -38.03 -3.69 -7.36
CA SER A 187 -36.91 -3.96 -6.45
C SER A 187 -36.00 -2.73 -6.33
N LEU A 188 -35.70 -2.34 -5.09
CA LEU A 188 -34.85 -1.19 -4.76
C LEU A 188 -33.43 -1.59 -4.32
N ARG A 189 -32.98 -2.80 -4.68
CA ARG A 189 -31.69 -3.30 -4.22
C ARG A 189 -30.49 -2.65 -4.90
N ASN A 190 -29.51 -2.26 -4.10
CA ASN A 190 -28.23 -1.66 -4.53
C ASN A 190 -28.39 -0.59 -5.63
N VAL A 191 -29.34 0.34 -5.48
CA VAL A 191 -29.45 1.45 -6.44
C VAL A 191 -28.28 2.42 -6.21
N LEU A 192 -27.48 2.62 -7.25
CA LEU A 192 -26.31 3.50 -7.25
C LEU A 192 -26.72 4.90 -7.72
N LEU A 193 -26.91 5.79 -6.74
CA LEU A 193 -27.43 7.13 -6.94
C LEU A 193 -26.38 8.11 -7.47
N VAL A 194 -26.86 9.15 -8.13
CA VAL A 194 -26.07 10.32 -8.54
C VAL A 194 -26.64 11.60 -7.94
N ALA A 195 -25.79 12.60 -7.70
CA ALA A 195 -26.21 13.87 -7.13
C ALA A 195 -27.12 14.66 -8.09
N ASP A 196 -28.09 15.38 -7.50
CA ASP A 196 -29.11 16.14 -8.25
C ASP A 196 -28.52 17.29 -9.09
N ASN A 197 -27.36 17.81 -8.68
CA ASN A 197 -26.71 18.98 -9.26
C ASN A 197 -26.07 18.72 -10.65
N GLY A 198 -26.12 17.48 -11.14
CA GLY A 198 -25.52 17.04 -12.40
C GLY A 198 -26.34 17.34 -13.67
N GLY A 199 -27.22 18.35 -13.67
CA GLY A 199 -28.00 18.72 -14.86
C GLY A 199 -27.11 19.21 -16.02
N GLY A 200 -27.34 18.71 -17.23
CA GLY A 200 -26.65 19.17 -18.45
C GLY A 200 -25.72 18.12 -19.10
N ALA A 201 -24.72 18.58 -19.85
CA ALA A 201 -23.87 17.71 -20.67
C ALA A 201 -22.95 16.74 -19.91
N GLY A 202 -22.86 16.89 -18.58
CA GLY A 202 -22.13 15.99 -17.69
C GLY A 202 -23.01 14.93 -17.01
N ALA A 203 -24.32 14.92 -17.26
CA ALA A 203 -25.26 14.01 -16.59
C ALA A 203 -24.88 12.54 -16.85
N ILE A 204 -24.78 11.77 -15.76
CA ILE A 204 -24.52 10.33 -15.84
C ILE A 204 -25.72 9.66 -16.52
N PRO A 205 -25.51 8.82 -17.55
CA PRO A 205 -26.57 8.01 -18.14
C PRO A 205 -27.23 7.10 -17.09
N GLU A 206 -28.54 6.90 -17.20
CA GLU A 206 -29.26 5.86 -16.46
C GLU A 206 -28.85 4.51 -17.03
N ILE A 207 -28.39 3.60 -16.19
CA ILE A 207 -27.86 2.30 -16.59
C ILE A 207 -28.58 1.21 -15.82
N GLN A 208 -28.92 0.13 -16.52
CA GLN A 208 -29.52 -1.08 -15.95
C GLN A 208 -28.72 -2.30 -16.38
N ILE A 209 -28.31 -3.11 -15.40
CA ILE A 209 -27.57 -4.37 -15.61
C ILE A 209 -28.44 -5.54 -15.17
N GLU A 210 -28.59 -6.52 -16.07
CA GLU A 210 -29.42 -7.71 -15.90
C GLU A 210 -28.74 -8.95 -16.48
N GLY A 211 -29.37 -10.11 -16.31
CA GLY A 211 -28.91 -11.39 -16.85
C GLY A 211 -28.55 -12.40 -15.77
N THR A 212 -27.81 -13.44 -16.16
CA THR A 212 -27.43 -14.55 -15.29
C THR A 212 -25.99 -14.40 -14.81
N ALA A 213 -25.76 -14.25 -13.51
CA ALA A 213 -24.42 -14.11 -12.95
C ALA A 213 -23.80 -15.47 -12.60
N ARG A 214 -22.73 -15.85 -13.31
CA ARG A 214 -21.97 -17.12 -13.12
C ARG A 214 -20.47 -16.90 -12.87
N ALA A 215 -19.81 -17.83 -12.18
CA ALA A 215 -18.39 -17.73 -11.83
C ALA A 215 -17.42 -17.81 -13.02
N ASP A 216 -17.87 -18.38 -14.15
CA ASP A 216 -17.10 -18.63 -15.36
C ASP A 216 -17.06 -17.41 -16.31
N PHE A 217 -17.25 -16.20 -15.81
CA PHE A 217 -17.35 -14.98 -16.64
C PHE A 217 -16.06 -14.64 -17.42
N THR A 218 -14.92 -15.24 -17.07
CA THR A 218 -13.68 -15.11 -17.87
C THR A 218 -13.64 -16.05 -19.07
N ASP A 219 -14.51 -17.06 -19.12
CA ASP A 219 -14.67 -17.94 -20.27
C ASP A 219 -15.36 -17.17 -21.42
N PRO A 220 -14.74 -17.08 -22.62
CA PRO A 220 -15.38 -16.49 -23.80
C PRO A 220 -16.72 -17.13 -24.18
N LEU A 221 -16.97 -18.39 -23.79
CA LEU A 221 -18.20 -19.13 -24.08
C LEU A 221 -19.31 -18.90 -23.04
N SER A 222 -19.00 -18.29 -21.88
CA SER A 222 -20.02 -17.99 -20.86
C SER A 222 -21.00 -16.91 -21.35
N GLU A 223 -22.23 -16.92 -20.82
CA GLU A 223 -23.25 -15.92 -21.13
C GLU A 223 -22.89 -14.57 -20.48
N PRO A 224 -22.73 -13.47 -21.24
CA PRO A 224 -22.43 -12.17 -20.68
C PRO A 224 -23.66 -11.54 -19.99
N LEU A 225 -23.42 -10.64 -19.04
CA LEU A 225 -24.47 -9.79 -18.51
C LEU A 225 -24.95 -8.81 -19.58
N GLN A 226 -26.21 -8.41 -19.50
CA GLN A 226 -26.79 -7.40 -20.37
C GLN A 226 -26.76 -6.05 -19.67
N LEU A 227 -26.17 -5.06 -20.33
CA LEU A 227 -26.17 -3.67 -19.90
C LEU A 227 -26.99 -2.85 -20.87
N SER A 228 -27.90 -2.04 -20.35
CA SER A 228 -28.62 -1.04 -21.13
C SER A 228 -28.39 0.36 -20.56
N TRP A 229 -28.38 1.37 -21.41
CA TRP A 229 -28.29 2.76 -20.98
C TRP A 229 -29.35 3.64 -21.62
N ARG A 230 -29.66 4.75 -20.94
CA ARG A 230 -30.41 5.89 -21.45
C ARG A 230 -29.69 7.17 -21.06
N SER A 231 -29.45 8.02 -22.04
CA SER A 231 -28.79 9.30 -21.88
C SER A 231 -29.65 10.39 -22.50
N ALA A 232 -29.69 11.55 -21.86
CA ALA A 232 -30.30 12.75 -22.44
C ALA A 232 -29.56 13.24 -23.69
N GLN A 233 -28.32 12.77 -23.94
CA GLN A 233 -27.50 13.17 -25.09
C GLN A 233 -27.31 12.02 -26.07
N ALA A 234 -27.35 12.33 -27.38
CA ALA A 234 -27.17 11.36 -28.47
C ALA A 234 -25.72 10.86 -28.69
N GLY A 235 -24.84 10.94 -27.69
CA GLY A 235 -23.40 10.73 -27.83
C GLY A 235 -22.76 9.77 -26.82
N ALA A 236 -23.56 8.97 -26.10
CA ALA A 236 -23.01 7.96 -25.21
C ALA A 236 -22.40 6.81 -26.03
N ARG A 237 -21.21 6.35 -25.64
CA ARG A 237 -20.43 5.32 -26.34
C ARG A 237 -20.06 4.20 -25.37
N TRP A 238 -20.23 2.95 -25.78
CA TRP A 238 -19.85 1.76 -25.01
C TRP A 238 -18.75 0.97 -25.72
N ILE A 239 -17.76 0.54 -24.95
CA ILE A 239 -16.70 -0.37 -25.39
C ILE A 239 -16.44 -1.40 -24.29
N SER A 240 -16.41 -2.68 -24.64
CA SER A 240 -16.21 -3.77 -23.66
C SER A 240 -15.44 -4.95 -24.24
N ASP A 241 -15.04 -5.87 -23.39
CA ASP A 241 -14.48 -7.17 -23.79
C ASP A 241 -15.47 -8.08 -24.51
N ALA A 242 -16.77 -7.78 -24.45
CA ALA A 242 -17.82 -8.44 -25.22
C ALA A 242 -18.23 -7.66 -26.49
N SER A 243 -17.59 -6.51 -26.77
CA SER A 243 -17.86 -5.70 -27.97
C SER A 243 -17.15 -6.20 -29.23
N PHE A 244 -16.28 -7.21 -29.11
CA PHE A 244 -15.46 -7.74 -30.22
C PHE A 244 -14.71 -6.65 -31.01
N GLY A 245 -14.20 -5.63 -30.30
CA GLY A 245 -13.44 -4.54 -30.88
C GLY A 245 -14.29 -3.47 -31.56
N GLN A 246 -15.61 -3.44 -31.32
CA GLN A 246 -16.52 -2.43 -31.81
C GLN A 246 -16.85 -1.39 -30.73
N VAL A 247 -17.33 -0.22 -31.16
CA VAL A 247 -17.82 0.83 -30.26
C VAL A 247 -19.30 1.06 -30.58
N GLU A 248 -20.15 0.78 -29.60
CA GLU A 248 -21.59 1.00 -29.71
C GLU A 248 -21.91 2.44 -29.30
N GLN A 249 -22.77 3.14 -30.04
CA GLN A 249 -23.06 4.55 -29.80
C GLN A 249 -24.54 4.89 -29.94
N GLY A 250 -25.07 5.71 -29.04
CA GLY A 250 -26.43 6.24 -29.13
C GLY A 250 -26.93 6.89 -27.84
N ALA A 251 -28.08 7.58 -27.92
CA ALA A 251 -28.78 8.08 -26.73
C ALA A 251 -29.25 6.93 -25.81
N SER A 252 -29.51 5.77 -26.39
CA SER A 252 -29.79 4.53 -25.68
C SER A 252 -29.16 3.37 -26.42
N GLY A 253 -28.88 2.28 -25.71
CA GLY A 253 -28.42 1.04 -26.31
C GLY A 253 -28.46 -0.12 -25.34
N GLN A 254 -28.31 -1.33 -25.87
CA GLN A 254 -28.24 -2.57 -25.12
C GLN A 254 -27.03 -3.37 -25.61
N VAL A 255 -26.15 -3.75 -24.69
CA VAL A 255 -24.82 -4.29 -24.97
C VAL A 255 -24.44 -5.37 -23.97
N ALA A 256 -23.49 -6.21 -24.35
CA ALA A 256 -22.95 -7.24 -23.49
C ALA A 256 -21.81 -6.72 -22.60
N LEU A 257 -21.77 -7.22 -21.36
CA LEU A 257 -20.71 -7.04 -20.38
C LEU A 257 -20.25 -8.41 -19.88
N ARG A 258 -18.99 -8.77 -20.12
CA ARG A 258 -18.43 -10.05 -19.68
C ARG A 258 -17.57 -9.86 -18.43
N GLN A 259 -16.37 -9.33 -18.59
CA GLN A 259 -15.43 -9.01 -17.51
C GLN A 259 -15.24 -7.51 -17.36
N GLN A 260 -15.19 -6.71 -18.43
CA GLN A 260 -14.98 -5.27 -18.29
C GLN A 260 -15.52 -4.44 -19.46
N GLY A 261 -16.03 -3.25 -19.15
CA GLY A 261 -16.46 -2.28 -20.14
C GLY A 261 -16.46 -0.84 -19.64
N TRP A 262 -16.55 0.08 -20.59
CA TRP A 262 -16.54 1.51 -20.36
C TRP A 262 -17.71 2.16 -21.09
N LEU A 263 -18.52 2.90 -20.34
CA LEU A 263 -19.51 3.82 -20.88
C LEU A 263 -18.96 5.24 -20.86
N LEU A 264 -18.90 5.91 -21.99
CA LEU A 264 -18.40 7.27 -22.14
C LEU A 264 -19.55 8.19 -22.55
N TRP A 265 -19.62 9.40 -21.98
CA TRP A 265 -20.53 10.45 -22.44
C TRP A 265 -19.75 11.77 -22.55
N GLY A 266 -19.69 12.29 -23.78
CA GLY A 266 -18.78 13.37 -24.13
C GLY A 266 -17.30 12.96 -24.08
N ALA A 267 -16.42 13.94 -23.89
CA ALA A 267 -14.97 13.76 -23.76
C ALA A 267 -14.49 13.85 -22.29
N ALA A 268 -15.37 14.21 -21.36
CA ALA A 268 -15.01 14.60 -20.01
C ALA A 268 -15.41 13.59 -18.92
N SER A 269 -16.20 12.58 -19.26
CA SER A 269 -16.78 11.65 -18.30
C SER A 269 -16.87 10.23 -18.83
N ALA A 270 -16.56 9.26 -17.99
CA ALA A 270 -16.78 7.85 -18.25
C ALA A 270 -17.13 7.07 -16.99
N LEU A 271 -17.68 5.88 -17.19
CA LEU A 271 -17.95 4.89 -16.17
C LEU A 271 -17.28 3.58 -16.58
N ARG A 272 -16.32 3.13 -15.78
CA ARG A 272 -15.73 1.81 -15.90
C ARG A 272 -16.53 0.82 -15.06
N ILE A 273 -16.86 -0.32 -15.65
CA ILE A 273 -17.53 -1.43 -14.96
C ILE A 273 -16.68 -2.67 -15.16
N GLU A 274 -16.31 -3.32 -14.06
CA GLU A 274 -15.46 -4.51 -14.08
C GLU A 274 -16.07 -5.60 -13.19
N ARG A 275 -16.07 -6.84 -13.68
CA ARG A 275 -16.50 -8.02 -12.95
C ARG A 275 -15.29 -8.78 -12.42
N ARG A 276 -15.30 -9.10 -11.13
CA ARG A 276 -14.19 -9.77 -10.44
C ARG A 276 -14.67 -10.98 -9.65
N ALA A 277 -13.78 -11.95 -9.48
CA ALA A 277 -14.03 -13.04 -8.55
C ALA A 277 -14.02 -12.49 -7.12
N ASN A 278 -14.96 -12.96 -6.30
CA ASN A 278 -15.09 -12.56 -4.90
C ASN A 278 -15.19 -13.82 -4.05
N ALA A 279 -14.35 -13.94 -3.02
CA ALA A 279 -14.34 -15.10 -2.12
C ALA A 279 -15.65 -15.23 -1.32
N MET A 280 -16.35 -14.12 -1.05
CA MET A 280 -17.65 -14.12 -0.36
C MET A 280 -18.80 -14.50 -1.30
N CYS A 281 -18.59 -14.40 -2.61
CA CYS A 281 -19.56 -14.71 -3.64
C CYS A 281 -18.89 -15.54 -4.75
N PRO A 282 -18.43 -16.77 -4.46
CA PRO A 282 -17.66 -17.56 -5.41
C PRO A 282 -18.47 -17.94 -6.66
N GLN A 283 -19.80 -18.03 -6.55
CA GLN A 283 -20.70 -18.43 -7.64
C GLN A 283 -20.96 -17.34 -8.68
N ALA A 284 -20.78 -16.05 -8.35
CA ALA A 284 -21.14 -14.95 -9.24
C ALA A 284 -20.11 -13.80 -9.27
N GLY A 285 -19.29 -13.65 -8.23
CA GLY A 285 -18.31 -12.59 -8.10
C GLY A 285 -18.91 -11.26 -7.64
N GLU A 286 -18.25 -10.16 -7.99
CA GLU A 286 -18.69 -8.80 -7.72
C GLU A 286 -18.57 -7.91 -8.97
N LEU A 287 -19.32 -6.80 -8.98
CA LEU A 287 -19.11 -5.70 -9.89
C LEU A 287 -18.37 -4.56 -9.18
N VAL A 288 -17.33 -4.05 -9.82
CA VAL A 288 -16.58 -2.86 -9.42
C VAL A 288 -16.91 -1.76 -10.43
N VAL A 289 -17.58 -0.71 -9.94
CA VAL A 289 -18.05 0.42 -10.73
C VAL A 289 -17.23 1.65 -10.36
N GLN A 290 -16.66 2.34 -11.35
CA GLN A 290 -15.78 3.48 -11.08
C GLN A 290 -16.01 4.61 -12.09
N LYS A 291 -16.37 5.78 -11.59
CA LYS A 291 -16.55 7.00 -12.39
C LYS A 291 -15.19 7.65 -12.68
N TYR A 292 -15.00 8.13 -13.90
CA TYR A 292 -13.86 8.92 -14.35
C TYR A 292 -14.36 10.29 -14.80
N ARG A 293 -13.68 11.36 -14.37
CA ARG A 293 -13.98 12.74 -14.77
C ARG A 293 -12.70 13.54 -15.01
N LEU A 294 -12.79 14.62 -15.79
CA LEU A 294 -11.71 15.60 -15.84
C LEU A 294 -11.42 16.18 -14.44
N ALA A 295 -10.15 16.40 -14.15
CA ALA A 295 -9.78 17.18 -12.98
C ALA A 295 -10.31 18.63 -13.10
N PRO A 296 -10.71 19.29 -12.01
CA PRO A 296 -11.08 20.71 -12.01
C PRO A 296 -9.98 21.59 -12.63
N GLN A 297 -10.37 22.64 -13.35
CA GLN A 297 -9.48 23.46 -14.20
C GLN A 297 -8.31 24.12 -13.45
N ASP A 298 -8.38 24.29 -12.13
CA ASP A 298 -7.26 24.81 -11.31
C ASP A 298 -6.03 23.89 -11.30
N ALA A 299 -6.18 22.61 -11.70
CA ALA A 299 -5.09 21.65 -11.86
C ALA A 299 -4.50 21.60 -13.30
N ALA A 300 -5.13 22.26 -14.28
CA ALA A 300 -4.82 22.09 -15.70
C ALA A 300 -3.85 23.15 -16.28
N ALA A 301 -3.37 24.10 -15.47
CA ALA A 301 -2.61 25.26 -15.95
C ALA A 301 -1.12 25.01 -16.26
N THR A 302 -0.60 23.79 -16.11
CA THR A 302 0.83 23.50 -16.33
C THR A 302 1.03 22.44 -17.40
N GLY A 303 1.48 22.87 -18.58
CA GLY A 303 1.60 22.07 -19.80
C GLY A 303 2.71 20.99 -19.80
N VAL A 304 2.67 20.05 -18.84
CA VAL A 304 3.52 18.85 -18.82
C VAL A 304 2.66 17.62 -19.16
N PRO A 305 3.14 16.66 -19.97
CA PRO A 305 2.31 15.55 -20.45
C PRO A 305 1.90 14.60 -19.31
N ALA A 306 0.61 14.64 -18.94
CA ALA A 306 0.01 13.68 -18.04
C ALA A 306 0.11 12.25 -18.63
N SER A 307 0.44 11.26 -17.79
CA SER A 307 0.30 9.86 -18.19
C SER A 307 -1.19 9.54 -18.40
N ALA A 308 -1.53 8.94 -19.53
CA ALA A 308 -2.86 8.49 -19.86
C ALA A 308 -3.01 6.98 -19.66
N LEU A 309 -4.16 6.55 -19.14
CA LEU A 309 -4.55 5.15 -19.16
C LEU A 309 -5.01 4.79 -20.56
N VAL A 310 -4.33 3.83 -21.19
CA VAL A 310 -4.71 3.30 -22.51
C VAL A 310 -5.20 1.87 -22.34
N VAL A 311 -6.36 1.55 -22.91
CA VAL A 311 -7.01 0.24 -22.82
C VAL A 311 -7.31 -0.27 -24.22
N ALA A 312 -6.80 -1.45 -24.56
CA ALA A 312 -7.05 -2.14 -25.81
C ALA A 312 -8.11 -3.23 -25.61
N PHE A 313 -9.17 -3.17 -26.41
CA PHE A 313 -10.24 -4.17 -26.50
C PHE A 313 -10.06 -4.93 -27.82
N PRO A 314 -9.34 -6.07 -27.83
CA PRO A 314 -9.16 -6.83 -29.05
C PRO A 314 -10.47 -7.47 -29.51
N ALA A 315 -10.55 -7.79 -30.80
CA ALA A 315 -11.68 -8.56 -31.35
C ALA A 315 -11.78 -9.98 -30.77
N ARG A 316 -10.67 -10.50 -30.21
CA ARG A 316 -10.60 -11.79 -29.51
C ARG A 316 -9.69 -11.69 -28.29
N GLY A 317 -10.14 -12.25 -27.16
CA GLY A 317 -9.39 -12.23 -25.89
C GLY A 317 -9.81 -11.10 -24.95
N GLY A 318 -9.15 -11.00 -23.80
CA GLY A 318 -9.44 -9.99 -22.79
C GLY A 318 -8.80 -8.63 -23.09
N ALA A 319 -9.35 -7.56 -22.50
CA ALA A 319 -8.79 -6.22 -22.66
C ALA A 319 -7.44 -6.07 -21.93
N VAL A 320 -6.51 -5.31 -22.53
CA VAL A 320 -5.16 -5.07 -22.00
C VAL A 320 -4.99 -3.57 -21.74
N SER A 321 -4.39 -3.18 -20.62
CA SER A 321 -4.21 -1.77 -20.28
C SER A 321 -2.78 -1.44 -19.83
N THR A 322 -2.35 -0.20 -20.10
CA THR A 322 -1.09 0.35 -19.58
C THR A 322 -1.15 1.88 -19.51
N ASN A 323 -0.25 2.50 -18.74
CA ASN A 323 -0.10 3.95 -18.66
C ASN A 323 0.97 4.43 -19.64
N LEU A 324 0.60 5.33 -20.55
CA LEU A 324 1.48 5.90 -21.56
C LEU A 324 1.58 7.42 -21.39
N ALA A 325 2.71 8.02 -21.73
CA ALA A 325 2.84 9.48 -21.76
C ALA A 325 2.14 10.04 -23.00
N ALA A 326 1.96 11.36 -23.09
CA ALA A 326 1.51 11.96 -24.34
C ALA A 326 2.54 11.72 -25.46
N GLY A 327 2.05 11.43 -26.67
CA GLY A 327 2.88 11.15 -27.84
C GLY A 327 2.24 10.21 -28.85
N ALA A 328 2.93 10.01 -29.98
CA ALA A 328 2.55 9.05 -31.01
C ALA A 328 3.20 7.68 -30.76
N TYR A 329 2.41 6.62 -30.90
CA TYR A 329 2.80 5.23 -30.63
C TYR A 329 2.54 4.35 -31.84
N GLN A 330 3.54 3.50 -32.16
CA GLN A 330 3.42 2.46 -33.16
C GLN A 330 3.66 1.10 -32.51
N VAL A 331 2.68 0.21 -32.60
CA VAL A 331 2.82 -1.18 -32.17
C VAL A 331 3.48 -1.97 -33.31
N PRO A 332 4.63 -2.63 -33.09
CA PRO A 332 5.27 -3.46 -34.10
C PRO A 332 4.36 -4.61 -34.54
N ALA A 333 4.31 -4.86 -35.85
CA ALA A 333 3.58 -6.02 -36.39
C ALA A 333 4.24 -7.35 -36.04
N ALA A 334 5.58 -7.36 -35.89
CA ALA A 334 6.37 -8.55 -35.53
C ALA A 334 6.94 -8.42 -34.11
N ALA A 335 7.14 -9.56 -33.45
CA ALA A 335 7.77 -9.60 -32.13
C ALA A 335 9.23 -9.12 -32.21
N PRO A 336 9.76 -8.47 -31.15
CA PRO A 336 11.17 -8.06 -31.13
C PRO A 336 12.11 -9.27 -31.28
N MET A 337 13.27 -9.06 -31.93
CA MET A 337 14.29 -10.11 -32.07
C MET A 337 14.73 -10.63 -30.69
N THR A 338 14.83 -11.95 -30.58
CA THR A 338 15.24 -12.63 -29.34
C THR A 338 16.69 -12.30 -28.98
N LEU A 339 16.96 -12.04 -27.69
CA LEU A 339 18.30 -11.75 -27.18
C LEU A 339 19.21 -13.00 -27.26
N GLU A 340 20.53 -12.81 -27.35
CA GLU A 340 21.51 -13.91 -27.44
C GLU A 340 21.39 -14.93 -26.29
N ASP A 341 21.07 -14.45 -25.08
CA ASP A 341 20.85 -15.28 -23.89
C ASP A 341 19.54 -16.07 -23.98
N GLN A 342 18.49 -15.48 -24.55
CA GLN A 342 17.22 -16.16 -24.83
C GLN A 342 17.41 -17.26 -25.87
N LEU A 343 18.17 -16.99 -26.94
CA LEU A 343 18.52 -18.00 -27.94
C LEU A 343 19.35 -19.14 -27.35
N LEU A 344 20.34 -18.83 -26.50
CA LEU A 344 21.11 -19.84 -25.79
C LEU A 344 20.20 -20.68 -24.87
N PHE A 345 19.33 -20.04 -24.09
CA PHE A 345 18.40 -20.72 -23.19
C PHE A 345 17.48 -21.68 -23.94
N ASN A 346 16.84 -21.21 -25.02
CA ASN A 346 15.97 -22.05 -25.84
C ASN A 346 16.74 -23.24 -26.44
N ALA A 347 17.95 -23.01 -26.97
CA ALA A 347 18.78 -24.08 -27.51
C ALA A 347 19.24 -25.10 -26.45
N LEU A 348 19.50 -24.66 -25.22
CA LEU A 348 19.81 -25.55 -24.09
C LEU A 348 18.60 -26.40 -23.70
N GLN A 349 17.40 -25.81 -23.69
CA GLN A 349 16.15 -26.51 -23.37
C GLN A 349 15.79 -27.53 -24.46
N ASP A 350 15.94 -27.19 -25.74
CA ASP A 350 15.67 -28.09 -26.88
C ASP A 350 16.61 -29.30 -26.89
N GLN A 351 17.85 -29.15 -26.42
CA GLN A 351 18.83 -30.22 -26.29
C GLN A 351 18.74 -30.98 -24.95
N GLY A 352 17.75 -30.64 -24.11
CA GLY A 352 17.53 -31.27 -22.81
C GLY A 352 18.63 -30.98 -21.77
N LEU A 353 19.48 -29.98 -22.00
CA LEU A 353 20.56 -29.56 -21.08
C LEU A 353 20.06 -28.66 -19.93
N VAL A 354 18.88 -28.08 -20.11
CA VAL A 354 18.12 -27.33 -19.10
C VAL A 354 16.72 -27.95 -19.06
N ARG A 355 16.29 -28.42 -17.90
CA ARG A 355 14.98 -29.07 -17.74
C ARG A 355 14.25 -28.63 -16.48
N LEU A 356 12.92 -28.67 -16.53
CA LEU A 356 12.06 -28.48 -15.38
C LEU A 356 11.80 -29.84 -14.73
N THR A 357 12.13 -29.99 -13.45
CA THR A 357 11.83 -31.19 -12.67
C THR A 357 10.35 -31.25 -12.27
N ALA A 358 9.87 -32.41 -11.81
CA ALA A 358 8.52 -32.56 -11.26
C ALA A 358 8.27 -31.67 -10.01
N ALA A 359 9.33 -31.42 -9.22
CA ALA A 359 9.31 -30.46 -8.12
C ALA A 359 9.39 -28.99 -8.57
N GLY A 360 9.47 -28.74 -9.89
CA GLY A 360 9.57 -27.42 -10.47
C GLY A 360 10.96 -26.77 -10.41
N ALA A 361 11.97 -27.36 -9.78
CA ALA A 361 13.34 -26.82 -9.90
C ALA A 361 13.84 -26.92 -11.35
N ILE A 362 14.70 -25.97 -11.75
CA ILE A 362 15.45 -26.06 -13.01
C ILE A 362 16.70 -26.86 -12.73
N GLU A 363 16.85 -27.99 -13.43
CA GLU A 363 18.06 -28.80 -13.39
C GLU A 363 18.95 -28.45 -14.57
N LEU A 364 20.24 -28.31 -14.30
CA LEU A 364 21.26 -28.00 -15.30
C LEU A 364 22.21 -29.19 -15.49
N ALA A 365 22.50 -29.52 -16.76
CA ALA A 365 23.39 -30.63 -17.09
C ALA A 365 24.79 -30.44 -16.47
N PRO A 366 25.31 -31.38 -15.66
CA PRO A 366 26.59 -31.22 -14.96
C PRO A 366 27.74 -30.85 -15.88
N ARG A 367 28.68 -30.03 -15.39
CA ARG A 367 29.82 -29.52 -16.19
C ARG A 367 30.69 -30.64 -16.77
N ASP A 368 30.77 -31.76 -16.06
CA ASP A 368 31.51 -32.98 -16.34
C ASP A 368 30.70 -34.03 -17.11
N LEU A 369 29.42 -33.79 -17.44
CA LEU A 369 28.60 -34.74 -18.17
C LEU A 369 29.26 -35.26 -19.48
N PRO A 370 29.93 -34.42 -20.31
CA PRO A 370 30.62 -34.92 -21.49
C PRO A 370 31.78 -35.88 -21.16
N GLN A 371 32.49 -35.64 -20.05
CA GLN A 371 33.57 -36.51 -19.58
C GLN A 371 33.02 -37.82 -19.02
N TRP A 372 31.93 -37.74 -18.26
CA TRP A 372 31.22 -38.91 -17.74
C TRP A 372 30.65 -39.82 -18.84
N GLN A 373 30.06 -39.22 -19.89
CA GLN A 373 29.55 -39.96 -21.05
C GLN A 373 30.66 -40.64 -21.86
N ALA A 374 31.86 -40.05 -21.89
CA ALA A 374 33.03 -40.61 -22.55
C ALA A 374 33.79 -41.65 -21.71
N ALA A 375 33.60 -41.65 -20.38
CA ALA A 375 34.22 -42.57 -19.45
C ALA A 375 33.55 -43.95 -19.46
N ASN A 376 34.35 -45.01 -19.27
CA ASN A 376 33.87 -46.37 -19.12
C ASN A 376 33.13 -46.55 -17.78
N ALA A 377 32.28 -47.57 -17.66
CA ALA A 377 31.48 -47.79 -16.45
C ALA A 377 32.33 -47.92 -15.16
N ALA A 378 33.52 -48.52 -15.25
CA ALA A 378 34.45 -48.66 -14.12
C ALA A 378 35.14 -47.35 -13.68
N GLU A 379 35.09 -46.30 -14.49
CA GLU A 379 35.78 -45.01 -14.26
C GLU A 379 34.84 -43.94 -13.67
N ARG A 380 33.54 -44.25 -13.55
CA ARG A 380 32.52 -43.30 -13.09
C ARG A 380 32.40 -43.35 -11.57
N VAL A 381 32.79 -42.25 -10.90
CA VAL A 381 32.69 -42.09 -9.44
C VAL A 381 31.28 -41.67 -8.98
N ALA A 382 30.46 -41.12 -9.88
CA ALA A 382 29.09 -40.69 -9.62
C ALA A 382 28.14 -41.21 -10.70
N GLU A 383 26.94 -41.61 -10.31
CA GLU A 383 25.87 -42.05 -11.23
C GLU A 383 25.09 -40.84 -11.77
N LEU A 384 25.17 -40.59 -13.08
CA LEU A 384 24.44 -39.53 -13.79
C LEU A 384 23.36 -40.10 -14.71
N ASP A 385 22.71 -41.18 -14.28
CA ASP A 385 21.74 -41.95 -15.06
C ASP A 385 20.59 -41.12 -15.63
N ASN A 386 20.14 -40.11 -14.87
CA ASN A 386 19.09 -39.18 -15.30
C ASN A 386 19.51 -38.30 -16.50
N TRP A 387 20.78 -38.30 -16.90
CA TRP A 387 21.32 -37.53 -18.03
C TRP A 387 21.74 -38.39 -19.22
N LYS A 388 21.55 -39.72 -19.18
CA LYS A 388 21.84 -40.65 -20.29
C LYS A 388 21.09 -40.30 -21.59
N GLN A 389 19.91 -39.70 -21.46
CA GLN A 389 19.06 -39.27 -22.58
C GLN A 389 19.62 -38.08 -23.39
N VAL A 390 20.63 -37.37 -22.87
CA VAL A 390 21.30 -36.28 -23.61
C VAL A 390 22.26 -36.90 -24.62
N LYS A 391 21.97 -36.72 -25.91
CA LYS A 391 22.79 -37.28 -26.99
C LYS A 391 24.13 -36.54 -27.11
N PRO A 392 25.29 -37.23 -27.02
CA PRO A 392 26.58 -36.61 -27.26
C PRO A 392 26.70 -36.22 -28.75
N GLY A 393 27.19 -35.02 -29.02
CA GLY A 393 27.37 -34.52 -30.39
C GLY A 393 28.03 -33.15 -30.45
N ALA A 394 28.46 -32.72 -31.64
CA ALA A 394 29.16 -31.44 -31.83
C ALA A 394 28.31 -30.22 -31.40
N ALA A 395 26.99 -30.28 -31.62
CA ALA A 395 26.04 -29.25 -31.18
C ALA A 395 25.97 -29.16 -29.64
N THR A 396 25.83 -30.32 -28.96
CA THR A 396 25.80 -30.43 -27.49
C THR A 396 27.09 -29.90 -26.87
N HIS A 397 28.26 -30.27 -27.41
CA HIS A 397 29.57 -29.78 -26.95
C HIS A 397 29.72 -28.25 -27.10
N LYS A 398 29.21 -27.68 -28.20
CA LYS A 398 29.19 -26.22 -28.41
C LYS A 398 28.35 -25.51 -27.35
N LEU A 399 27.18 -26.06 -27.01
CA LEU A 399 26.32 -25.50 -25.97
C LEU A 399 26.93 -25.62 -24.57
N PHE A 400 27.60 -26.73 -24.22
CA PHE A 400 28.36 -26.86 -22.96
C PHE A 400 29.46 -25.81 -22.84
N LYS A 401 30.18 -25.55 -23.93
CA LYS A 401 31.19 -24.50 -23.97
C LYS A 401 30.59 -23.12 -23.71
N ARG A 402 29.44 -22.80 -24.31
CA ARG A 402 28.72 -21.54 -24.06
C ARG A 402 28.24 -21.45 -22.61
N LEU A 403 27.55 -22.47 -22.12
CA LEU A 403 26.96 -22.52 -20.79
C LEU A 403 27.97 -22.33 -19.64
N TYR A 404 29.11 -23.00 -19.70
CA TYR A 404 30.08 -23.02 -18.58
C TYR A 404 31.28 -22.10 -18.76
N TYR A 405 31.64 -21.74 -20.00
CA TYR A 405 32.89 -21.03 -20.29
C TYR A 405 32.69 -19.68 -20.99
N GLN A 406 31.44 -19.25 -21.24
CA GLN A 406 31.13 -17.94 -21.82
C GLN A 406 30.22 -17.09 -20.92
N ALA A 407 30.09 -15.80 -21.25
CA ALA A 407 29.42 -14.81 -20.42
C ALA A 407 27.89 -14.90 -20.46
N ASP A 408 27.33 -15.21 -21.64
CA ASP A 408 25.91 -15.52 -21.86
C ASP A 408 25.51 -16.75 -21.03
N GLY A 409 26.32 -17.82 -21.04
CA GLY A 409 26.13 -18.99 -20.19
C GLY A 409 26.21 -18.69 -18.69
N ALA A 410 27.15 -17.84 -18.26
CA ALA A 410 27.22 -17.39 -16.86
C ALA A 410 25.95 -16.63 -16.43
N TYR A 411 25.40 -15.80 -17.32
CA TYR A 411 24.17 -15.07 -17.06
C TYR A 411 22.95 -16.00 -16.99
N VAL A 412 22.82 -16.95 -17.93
CA VAL A 412 21.78 -18.00 -17.87
C VAL A 412 21.84 -18.77 -16.56
N ARG A 413 23.03 -19.20 -16.12
CA ARG A 413 23.21 -19.87 -14.82
C ARG A 413 22.80 -19.00 -13.64
N GLN A 414 23.13 -17.71 -13.66
CA GLN A 414 22.70 -16.77 -12.62
C GLN A 414 21.17 -16.65 -12.57
N GLN A 415 20.49 -16.58 -13.72
CA GLN A 415 19.02 -16.52 -13.76
C GLN A 415 18.39 -17.82 -13.24
N ILE A 416 19.00 -18.98 -13.54
CA ILE A 416 18.59 -20.28 -12.99
C ILE A 416 18.78 -20.33 -11.46
N ASP A 417 19.91 -19.85 -10.95
CA ASP A 417 20.19 -19.79 -9.52
C ASP A 417 19.17 -18.91 -8.79
N ILE A 418 18.86 -17.72 -9.33
CA ILE A 418 17.82 -16.84 -8.79
C ILE A 418 16.48 -17.58 -8.73
N TYR A 419 16.07 -18.17 -9.87
CA TYR A 419 14.82 -18.91 -9.97
C TYR A 419 14.73 -20.05 -8.94
N ASN A 420 15.75 -20.90 -8.82
CA ASN A 420 15.75 -22.03 -7.88
C ASN A 420 15.82 -21.56 -6.42
N SER A 421 16.58 -20.49 -6.12
CA SER A 421 16.71 -19.95 -4.76
C SER A 421 15.42 -19.36 -4.20
N GLU A 422 14.48 -18.98 -5.07
CA GLU A 422 13.16 -18.47 -4.70
C GLU A 422 12.11 -19.59 -4.62
N ARG A 423 12.38 -20.78 -5.18
CA ARG A 423 11.48 -21.94 -5.11
C ARG A 423 11.50 -22.66 -3.76
N ARG A 424 12.60 -22.51 -3.03
CA ARG A 424 12.79 -23.15 -1.73
C ARG A 424 13.30 -22.14 -0.72
N LEU A 425 12.58 -22.03 0.39
CA LEU A 425 12.96 -21.16 1.48
C LEU A 425 13.34 -21.99 2.71
N LEU A 426 14.60 -21.88 3.12
CA LEU A 426 15.05 -22.23 4.46
C LEU A 426 15.82 -21.04 5.01
N ALA A 427 15.27 -20.41 6.04
CA ALA A 427 15.86 -19.27 6.72
C ALA A 427 15.66 -19.38 8.23
N TRP A 428 16.60 -18.85 9.00
CA TRP A 428 16.53 -18.83 10.45
C TRP A 428 17.12 -17.52 10.99
N ARG A 429 16.68 -17.13 12.18
CA ARG A 429 17.28 -16.09 12.99
C ARG A 429 17.07 -16.41 14.46
N VAL A 430 17.92 -15.86 15.31
CA VAL A 430 17.93 -16.20 16.73
C VAL A 430 17.64 -14.98 17.60
N LYS A 431 17.08 -15.25 18.77
CA LYS A 431 16.96 -14.28 19.86
C LYS A 431 18.01 -14.65 20.90
N ALA A 432 19.13 -13.93 20.89
CA ALA A 432 20.24 -14.13 21.82
C ALA A 432 20.19 -13.07 22.94
N PRO A 433 20.71 -13.37 24.15
CA PRO A 433 20.98 -12.35 25.16
C PRO A 433 21.85 -11.22 24.58
N ALA A 434 21.64 -9.99 25.05
CA ALA A 434 22.34 -8.81 24.55
C ALA A 434 23.87 -9.01 24.58
N GLY A 435 24.54 -8.76 23.44
CA GLY A 435 25.99 -8.83 23.30
C GLY A 435 26.56 -10.18 22.84
N MET A 436 25.74 -11.21 22.59
CA MET A 436 26.19 -12.52 22.12
C MET A 436 25.73 -12.80 20.67
N VAL A 437 26.68 -12.95 19.75
CA VAL A 437 26.42 -13.42 18.38
C VAL A 437 26.60 -14.93 18.36
N LEU A 438 25.56 -15.66 17.93
CA LEU A 438 25.58 -17.12 17.82
C LEU A 438 25.71 -17.47 16.34
N ASP A 439 26.90 -17.91 15.92
CA ASP A 439 27.17 -18.24 14.52
C ASP A 439 26.73 -19.67 14.19
N TRP A 440 25.66 -19.77 13.41
CA TRP A 440 25.14 -21.04 12.91
C TRP A 440 25.76 -21.38 11.55
N SER A 441 26.23 -22.61 11.41
CA SER A 441 26.72 -23.16 10.14
C SER A 441 25.69 -24.12 9.54
N ALA A 442 25.56 -24.13 8.21
CA ALA A 442 24.60 -24.97 7.49
C ALA A 442 25.30 -25.97 6.58
N SER A 443 24.88 -27.23 6.65
CA SER A 443 25.37 -28.32 5.81
C SER A 443 24.23 -29.17 5.26
N ALA A 444 24.38 -29.71 4.04
CA ALA A 444 23.40 -30.60 3.42
C ALA A 444 23.98 -32.01 3.26
N GLY A 445 23.13 -33.03 3.44
CA GLY A 445 23.44 -34.44 3.20
C GLY A 445 22.23 -35.17 2.59
N GLY A 446 22.48 -36.19 1.77
CA GLY A 446 21.42 -37.00 1.16
C GLY A 446 20.68 -37.84 2.21
N ALA A 447 19.36 -37.97 2.07
CA ALA A 447 18.46 -38.67 3.01
C ALA A 447 18.68 -40.20 3.11
N GLY A 448 19.82 -40.72 2.63
CA GLY A 448 20.16 -42.14 2.62
C GLY A 448 21.59 -42.47 3.08
N SER A 449 22.41 -41.51 3.50
CA SER A 449 23.72 -41.83 4.06
C SER A 449 23.57 -42.24 5.53
N ASN A 450 23.15 -43.49 5.75
CA ASN A 450 23.67 -44.22 6.91
C ASN A 450 25.20 -44.10 6.84
N SER A 451 25.81 -43.89 8.00
CA SER A 451 27.22 -43.53 8.26
C SER A 451 28.30 -44.48 7.68
N ALA A 452 27.99 -45.32 6.69
CA ALA A 452 28.87 -46.30 6.07
C ALA A 452 29.51 -45.85 4.75
N SER A 453 28.99 -44.82 4.06
CA SER A 453 29.70 -44.20 2.92
C SER A 453 30.19 -42.80 3.32
N GLY A 454 31.50 -42.66 3.48
CA GLY A 454 32.21 -41.47 3.99
C GLY A 454 32.14 -40.21 3.11
N SER A 455 30.96 -39.85 2.63
CA SER A 455 30.73 -38.58 1.94
C SER A 455 30.70 -37.42 2.95
N ALA A 456 31.69 -36.53 2.85
CA ALA A 456 31.80 -35.37 3.74
C ALA A 456 30.57 -34.45 3.60
N PRO A 457 30.07 -33.83 4.70
CA PRO A 457 28.95 -32.91 4.65
C PRO A 457 29.27 -31.74 3.72
N THR A 458 28.36 -31.45 2.76
CA THR A 458 28.55 -30.34 1.83
C THR A 458 28.07 -29.05 2.49
N MET A 459 28.99 -28.11 2.70
CA MET A 459 28.66 -26.80 3.25
C MET A 459 27.74 -26.03 2.31
N VAL A 460 26.67 -25.45 2.87
CA VAL A 460 25.67 -24.70 2.11
C VAL A 460 25.99 -23.22 2.24
N ALA A 461 26.08 -22.52 1.11
CA ALA A 461 26.28 -21.07 1.10
C ALA A 461 25.06 -20.37 1.70
N THR A 462 25.28 -19.44 2.63
CA THR A 462 24.22 -18.65 3.29
C THR A 462 24.28 -17.17 2.93
N THR A 463 23.18 -16.46 3.13
CA THR A 463 23.04 -15.01 2.92
C THR A 463 22.07 -14.43 3.92
N SER A 464 22.21 -13.14 4.27
CA SER A 464 21.23 -12.41 5.07
C SER A 464 20.08 -11.81 4.26
N GLN A 465 20.18 -11.85 2.93
CA GLN A 465 19.18 -11.28 2.03
C GLN A 465 18.01 -12.25 1.86
N MET A 466 16.85 -11.85 2.39
CA MET A 466 15.57 -12.53 2.19
C MET A 466 14.93 -12.10 0.86
N PRO A 467 14.24 -13.01 0.14
CA PRO A 467 13.40 -12.62 -0.98
C PRO A 467 12.31 -11.65 -0.51
N VAL A 468 11.98 -10.62 -1.32
CA VAL A 468 10.95 -9.63 -0.95
C VAL A 468 9.61 -10.31 -0.64
N ALA A 469 9.19 -11.31 -1.42
CA ALA A 469 7.97 -12.05 -1.12
C ALA A 469 7.95 -12.76 0.25
N ALA A 470 9.10 -13.06 0.87
CA ALA A 470 9.15 -13.75 2.15
C ALA A 470 8.58 -12.89 3.31
N SER A 471 8.55 -11.56 3.17
CA SER A 471 7.85 -10.68 4.11
C SER A 471 6.36 -11.02 4.24
N ARG A 472 5.74 -11.63 3.21
CA ARG A 472 4.33 -12.01 3.17
C ARG A 472 4.02 -13.25 4.00
N LEU A 473 5.02 -13.91 4.57
CA LEU A 473 4.85 -14.97 5.57
C LEU A 473 4.36 -14.43 6.92
N PHE A 474 4.41 -13.10 7.11
CA PHE A 474 4.00 -12.46 8.35
C PHE A 474 2.86 -11.46 8.12
N ALA A 475 1.88 -11.46 9.02
CA ALA A 475 0.86 -10.43 9.06
C ALA A 475 1.44 -9.09 9.52
N SER A 476 2.32 -9.12 10.51
CA SER A 476 3.09 -8.00 11.08
C SER A 476 4.59 -8.31 11.05
N LEU A 477 5.43 -7.29 10.99
CA LEU A 477 6.88 -7.52 10.91
C LEU A 477 7.41 -8.03 12.27
N PRO A 478 7.99 -9.24 12.37
CA PRO A 478 8.40 -9.75 13.68
C PRO A 478 9.70 -9.09 14.12
N GLN A 479 9.69 -8.49 15.32
CA GLN A 479 10.77 -7.65 15.87
C GLN A 479 11.56 -8.34 16.99
N GLY A 480 12.72 -7.77 17.34
CA GLY A 480 13.53 -8.23 18.47
C GLY A 480 14.35 -9.50 18.18
N TRP A 481 14.62 -9.78 16.91
CA TRP A 481 15.44 -10.90 16.44
C TRP A 481 16.71 -10.38 15.77
N GLN A 482 17.75 -11.20 15.73
CA GLN A 482 18.93 -10.94 14.89
C GLN A 482 18.55 -10.95 13.39
N PRO A 483 19.42 -10.41 12.50
CA PRO A 483 19.20 -10.51 11.06
C PRO A 483 18.99 -11.96 10.59
N TRP A 484 18.18 -12.13 9.55
CA TRP A 484 17.97 -13.44 8.93
C TRP A 484 19.27 -14.03 8.40
N THR A 485 19.37 -15.36 8.46
CA THR A 485 20.32 -16.17 7.69
C THR A 485 19.53 -17.16 6.85
N ARG A 486 19.81 -17.23 5.55
CA ARG A 486 19.08 -18.06 4.57
C ARG A 486 20.03 -18.87 3.72
N VAL A 487 19.62 -20.07 3.31
CA VAL A 487 20.29 -20.83 2.24
C VAL A 487 20.27 -20.03 0.93
N ALA A 488 21.45 -19.66 0.43
CA ALA A 488 21.62 -18.85 -0.77
C ALA A 488 21.60 -19.68 -2.07
N ARG A 489 22.17 -20.89 -2.03
CA ARG A 489 22.24 -21.80 -3.18
C ARG A 489 21.95 -23.24 -2.75
N TRP A 490 21.05 -23.90 -3.45
CA TRP A 490 20.66 -25.29 -3.21
C TRP A 490 21.57 -26.25 -3.99
N PRO A 491 22.11 -27.32 -3.37
CA PRO A 491 22.93 -28.31 -4.07
C PRO A 491 22.12 -29.07 -5.14
N GLN A 492 22.56 -28.99 -6.41
CA GLN A 492 21.88 -29.62 -7.57
C GLN A 492 21.76 -31.15 -7.44
N ALA A 493 22.75 -31.83 -6.84
CA ALA A 493 22.78 -33.28 -6.69
C ALA A 493 21.65 -33.85 -5.81
N VAL A 494 21.04 -33.01 -4.96
CA VAL A 494 19.96 -33.41 -4.04
C VAL A 494 18.57 -33.16 -4.67
N GLU A 495 18.46 -32.28 -5.67
CA GLU A 495 17.17 -31.94 -6.30
C GLU A 495 16.70 -32.94 -7.35
N GLY A 496 17.61 -33.64 -8.03
CA GLY A 496 17.29 -34.55 -9.15
C GLY A 496 16.58 -35.86 -8.79
N GLN A 497 16.47 -36.20 -7.49
CA GLN A 497 15.86 -37.45 -7.02
C GLN A 497 14.42 -37.27 -6.47
N GLY A 498 13.83 -36.07 -6.55
CA GLY A 498 12.47 -35.82 -6.05
C GLY A 498 12.32 -35.82 -4.52
N VAL A 499 13.39 -36.07 -3.77
CA VAL A 499 13.43 -36.02 -2.30
C VAL A 499 13.69 -34.59 -1.83
N ARG A 500 12.98 -34.14 -0.78
CA ARG A 500 13.22 -32.81 -0.18
C ARG A 500 14.60 -32.77 0.47
N PRO A 501 15.44 -31.76 0.19
CA PRO A 501 16.76 -31.67 0.80
C PRO A 501 16.63 -31.45 2.31
N VAL A 502 17.48 -32.13 3.07
CA VAL A 502 17.58 -31.97 4.52
C VAL A 502 18.85 -31.18 4.83
N VAL A 503 18.71 -30.12 5.63
CA VAL A 503 19.81 -29.24 6.05
C VAL A 503 20.03 -29.39 7.54
N ARG A 504 21.28 -29.57 7.94
CA ARG A 504 21.72 -29.56 9.34
C ARG A 504 22.31 -28.21 9.68
N LEU A 505 21.68 -27.51 10.62
CA LEU A 505 22.13 -26.27 11.22
C LEU A 505 22.91 -26.61 12.48
N ASN A 506 24.18 -26.22 12.58
CA ASN A 506 25.05 -26.51 13.73
C ASN A 506 25.47 -25.20 14.41
N LEU A 507 25.41 -25.20 15.74
CA LEU A 507 25.89 -24.13 16.60
C LEU A 507 26.93 -24.69 17.58
N ALA A 508 28.18 -24.24 17.44
CA ALA A 508 29.21 -24.52 18.42
C ALA A 508 29.04 -23.59 19.63
N LEU A 509 29.01 -24.17 20.83
CA LEU A 509 28.90 -23.41 22.07
C LEU A 509 30.31 -23.05 22.58
N PRO A 510 30.54 -21.81 23.04
CA PRO A 510 31.86 -21.39 23.52
C PRO A 510 32.29 -22.11 24.81
N ARG A 511 31.32 -22.67 25.55
CA ARG A 511 31.51 -23.52 26.73
C ARG A 511 30.43 -24.60 26.76
N ALA A 512 30.67 -25.67 27.51
CA ALA A 512 29.63 -26.68 27.75
C ALA A 512 28.40 -26.04 28.41
N ALA A 513 27.21 -26.41 27.94
CA ALA A 513 25.96 -25.97 28.53
C ALA A 513 25.80 -26.53 29.96
N ALA A 514 25.32 -25.71 30.89
CA ALA A 514 25.02 -26.11 32.26
C ALA A 514 23.76 -26.98 32.35
N GLY A 515 22.90 -26.92 31.33
CA GLY A 515 21.61 -27.60 31.28
C GLY A 515 20.47 -26.66 31.69
N GLY A 516 19.40 -26.65 30.89
CA GLY A 516 18.23 -25.81 31.14
C GLY A 516 18.31 -24.40 30.55
N GLU A 517 19.44 -23.99 29.96
CA GLU A 517 19.51 -22.71 29.25
C GLU A 517 18.55 -22.73 28.05
N VAL A 518 17.80 -21.64 27.86
CA VAL A 518 16.79 -21.54 26.80
C VAL A 518 17.27 -20.59 25.70
N MET A 519 17.15 -21.05 24.46
CA MET A 519 17.40 -20.27 23.25
C MET A 519 16.16 -20.30 22.35
N GLN A 520 15.88 -19.21 21.65
CA GLN A 520 14.77 -19.14 20.70
C GLN A 520 15.29 -18.89 19.28
N ILE A 521 14.73 -19.63 18.33
CA ILE A 521 15.00 -19.50 16.90
C ILE A 521 13.68 -19.31 16.17
N LEU A 522 13.61 -18.32 15.29
CA LEU A 522 12.52 -18.20 14.32
C LEU A 522 13.00 -18.82 13.01
N LEU A 523 12.35 -19.89 12.57
CA LEU A 523 12.76 -20.68 11.41
C LEU A 523 11.64 -20.70 10.35
N ALA A 524 11.93 -20.23 9.15
CA ALA A 524 11.10 -20.43 7.96
C ALA A 524 11.53 -21.74 7.29
N GLY A 525 10.74 -22.79 7.44
CA GLY A 525 11.11 -24.18 7.18
C GLY A 525 10.42 -25.12 8.17
N ARG A 526 10.76 -26.42 8.12
CA ARG A 526 10.23 -27.44 9.04
C ARG A 526 11.35 -28.13 9.78
N VAL A 527 11.32 -28.07 11.11
CA VAL A 527 12.25 -28.83 11.96
C VAL A 527 11.84 -30.31 11.99
N THR A 528 12.78 -31.21 11.76
CA THR A 528 12.55 -32.67 11.77
C THR A 528 13.36 -33.41 12.83
N GLY A 529 14.32 -32.76 13.50
CA GLY A 529 15.09 -33.36 14.58
C GLY A 529 16.09 -32.40 15.20
N ALA A 530 16.59 -32.75 16.39
CA ALA A 530 17.60 -31.98 17.11
C ALA A 530 18.53 -32.86 17.94
N VAL A 531 19.76 -32.37 18.17
CA VAL A 531 20.78 -33.00 19.01
C VAL A 531 21.40 -31.93 19.92
N GLY A 532 21.67 -32.25 21.18
CA GLY A 532 22.26 -31.34 22.17
C GLY A 532 21.27 -30.37 22.85
N ALA A 533 19.99 -30.42 22.47
CA ALA A 533 18.91 -29.64 23.08
C ALA A 533 17.57 -30.38 22.94
N SER A 534 16.64 -30.16 23.88
CA SER A 534 15.23 -30.49 23.67
C SER A 534 14.53 -29.36 22.91
N VAL A 535 13.49 -29.70 22.14
CA VAL A 535 12.83 -28.76 21.21
C VAL A 535 11.35 -28.64 21.54
N GLN A 536 10.87 -27.40 21.60
CA GLN A 536 9.47 -27.06 21.57
C GLN A 536 9.18 -26.18 20.35
N LEU A 537 8.18 -26.56 19.55
CA LEU A 537 7.81 -25.88 18.32
C LEU A 537 6.47 -25.15 18.52
N ALA A 538 6.41 -23.88 18.16
CA ALA A 538 5.17 -23.11 18.06
C ALA A 538 5.02 -22.55 16.63
N PRO A 539 3.83 -22.65 16.01
CA PRO A 539 3.58 -22.04 14.70
C PRO A 539 3.71 -20.52 14.78
N ALA A 540 4.32 -19.90 13.77
CA ALA A 540 4.59 -18.46 13.70
C ALA A 540 4.33 -17.86 12.31
N CYS A 541 3.80 -18.65 11.36
CA CYS A 541 3.40 -18.13 10.06
C CYS A 541 2.00 -17.52 10.16
N THR A 542 1.89 -16.21 9.92
CA THR A 542 0.64 -15.45 10.09
C THR A 542 0.22 -14.69 8.82
N GLY A 543 1.09 -14.63 7.81
CA GLY A 543 0.85 -13.86 6.60
C GLY A 543 0.12 -14.62 5.50
N ARG A 544 -0.25 -13.89 4.44
CA ARG A 544 -1.01 -14.41 3.30
C ARG A 544 -0.25 -15.40 2.40
N ALA A 545 1.07 -15.49 2.57
CA ALA A 545 1.89 -16.46 1.84
C ALA A 545 2.09 -17.79 2.59
N CYS A 546 1.50 -17.95 3.78
CA CYS A 546 1.53 -19.20 4.53
C CYS A 546 0.62 -20.24 3.86
N ALA A 547 1.16 -21.40 3.49
CA ALA A 547 0.36 -22.56 3.12
C ALA A 547 -0.11 -23.33 4.37
N SER A 548 0.65 -23.24 5.45
CA SER A 548 0.35 -23.75 6.78
C SER A 548 0.86 -22.77 7.85
N SER A 549 0.20 -22.72 9.01
CA SER A 549 0.67 -21.95 10.17
C SER A 549 2.05 -22.40 10.67
N ALA A 550 2.46 -23.63 10.35
CA ALA A 550 3.76 -24.22 10.68
C ALA A 550 4.87 -23.96 9.65
N ASP A 551 4.62 -23.20 8.57
CA ASP A 551 5.66 -22.88 7.58
C ASP A 551 6.75 -21.97 8.16
N VAL A 552 6.41 -21.18 9.17
CA VAL A 552 7.36 -20.52 10.06
C VAL A 552 7.12 -21.05 11.46
N GLN A 553 8.20 -21.40 12.16
CA GLN A 553 8.15 -21.98 13.50
C GLN A 553 9.02 -21.16 14.44
N GLN A 554 8.49 -20.80 15.60
CA GLN A 554 9.30 -20.43 16.74
C GLN A 554 9.74 -21.72 17.45
N VAL A 555 11.05 -21.93 17.45
CA VAL A 555 11.73 -23.10 18.00
C VAL A 555 12.38 -22.68 19.30
N THR A 556 11.84 -23.16 20.42
CA THR A 556 12.46 -23.00 21.73
C THR A 556 13.34 -24.22 21.99
N LEU A 557 14.64 -23.97 22.17
CA LEU A 557 15.66 -24.97 22.47
C LEU A 557 16.04 -24.87 23.93
N THR A 558 15.91 -25.98 24.67
CA THR A 558 16.45 -26.08 26.03
C THR A 558 17.72 -26.92 25.99
N LEU A 559 18.87 -26.30 26.27
CA LEU A 559 20.17 -26.94 26.15
C LEU A 559 20.32 -28.09 27.15
N GLN A 560 20.89 -29.20 26.69
CA GLN A 560 21.20 -30.35 27.53
C GLN A 560 22.52 -30.12 28.27
N ALA A 561 22.60 -30.55 29.53
CA ALA A 561 23.83 -30.43 30.32
C ALA A 561 25.00 -31.15 29.62
N GLY A 562 26.15 -30.49 29.55
CA GLY A 562 27.36 -31.02 28.89
C GLY A 562 27.39 -30.87 27.36
N ALA A 563 26.37 -30.29 26.73
CA ALA A 563 26.37 -30.08 25.28
C ALA A 563 27.44 -29.03 24.88
N HIS A 564 28.28 -29.38 23.90
CA HIS A 564 29.24 -28.47 23.25
C HIS A 564 28.79 -28.01 21.85
N ASN A 565 27.82 -28.70 21.27
CA ASN A 565 27.27 -28.41 19.97
C ASN A 565 25.77 -28.67 19.98
N VAL A 566 25.01 -27.78 19.35
CA VAL A 566 23.58 -27.94 19.12
C VAL A 566 23.37 -28.12 17.63
N GLN A 567 22.69 -29.19 17.24
CA GLN A 567 22.34 -29.45 15.84
C GLN A 567 20.83 -29.46 15.66
N LEU A 568 20.34 -28.74 14.65
CA LEU A 568 18.96 -28.81 14.17
C LEU A 568 18.92 -29.37 12.76
N THR A 569 18.03 -30.32 12.54
CA THR A 569 17.74 -30.86 11.22
C THR A 569 16.45 -30.23 10.71
N ALA A 570 16.52 -29.58 9.54
CA ALA A 570 15.40 -28.84 8.96
C ALA A 570 15.22 -29.10 7.46
N GLN A 571 13.98 -29.00 6.99
CA GLN A 571 13.58 -29.07 5.59
C GLN A 571 13.11 -27.69 5.10
N PRO A 572 13.40 -27.30 3.84
CA PRO A 572 12.88 -26.06 3.27
C PRO A 572 11.38 -26.13 3.00
N LEU A 573 10.78 -24.94 2.94
CA LEU A 573 9.45 -24.72 2.38
C LEU A 573 9.50 -24.73 0.86
N ASP A 574 8.45 -25.23 0.22
CA ASP A 574 8.17 -24.89 -1.17
C ASP A 574 7.63 -23.46 -1.18
N PHE A 575 8.41 -22.54 -1.75
CA PHE A 575 8.10 -21.12 -1.76
C PHE A 575 7.87 -20.70 -3.20
N SER A 576 6.82 -19.94 -3.49
CA SER A 576 6.63 -19.39 -4.83
C SER A 576 6.10 -17.97 -4.75
N ALA A 577 6.70 -17.08 -5.52
CA ALA A 577 6.30 -15.69 -5.62
C ALA A 577 5.89 -15.37 -7.06
N PRO A 578 4.65 -15.71 -7.48
CA PRO A 578 4.19 -15.45 -8.84
C PRO A 578 4.30 -13.98 -9.24
N GLU A 579 4.07 -13.06 -8.29
CA GLU A 579 4.15 -11.62 -8.55
C GLU A 579 5.57 -11.14 -8.81
N ASP A 580 6.59 -11.80 -8.27
CA ASP A 580 7.99 -11.44 -8.50
C ASP A 580 8.49 -11.99 -9.85
N GLN A 581 7.72 -12.88 -10.50
CA GLN A 581 8.05 -13.43 -11.81
C GLN A 581 8.24 -12.33 -12.85
N LYS A 582 7.47 -11.23 -12.79
CA LYS A 582 7.56 -10.11 -13.76
C LYS A 582 8.92 -9.39 -13.77
N TYR A 583 9.76 -9.64 -12.77
CA TYR A 583 11.08 -9.02 -12.60
C TYR A 583 12.25 -9.94 -12.95
N ARG A 584 12.00 -11.21 -13.36
CA ARG A 584 13.05 -12.17 -13.75
C ARG A 584 12.91 -12.68 -15.17
N HIS A 585 14.00 -13.11 -15.80
CA HIS A 585 13.95 -13.62 -17.16
C HIS A 585 13.28 -15.00 -17.29
N LEU A 586 13.20 -15.79 -16.21
CA LEU A 586 12.67 -17.17 -16.26
C LEU A 586 11.31 -17.30 -15.57
N ARG A 587 10.32 -17.85 -16.29
CA ARG A 587 9.00 -18.24 -15.74
C ARG A 587 8.50 -19.58 -16.30
N VAL A 588 7.48 -20.14 -15.67
CA VAL A 588 6.77 -21.32 -16.19
C VAL A 588 5.47 -20.86 -16.85
N ALA A 589 5.23 -21.23 -18.10
CA ALA A 589 3.99 -20.97 -18.83
C ALA A 589 3.54 -22.25 -19.54
N GLY A 590 2.29 -22.68 -19.32
CA GLY A 590 1.76 -23.94 -19.88
C GLY A 590 2.61 -25.17 -19.53
N GLY A 591 3.17 -25.23 -18.32
CA GLY A 591 4.04 -26.33 -17.87
C GLY A 591 5.46 -26.34 -18.45
N ARG A 592 5.85 -25.35 -19.27
CA ARG A 592 7.19 -25.23 -19.85
C ARG A 592 7.94 -24.02 -19.30
N LEU A 593 9.26 -24.12 -19.19
CA LEU A 593 10.11 -22.96 -18.92
C LEU A 593 10.13 -22.04 -20.14
N VAL A 594 9.97 -20.75 -19.90
CA VAL A 594 9.98 -19.71 -20.94
C VAL A 594 10.88 -18.57 -20.48
N TRP A 595 11.74 -18.12 -21.39
CA TRP A 595 12.49 -16.88 -21.24
C TRP A 595 11.61 -15.69 -21.62
N GLN A 596 11.39 -14.76 -20.69
CA GLN A 596 10.71 -13.51 -20.93
C GLN A 596 11.69 -12.34 -20.99
N ALA A 597 11.41 -11.37 -21.86
CA ALA A 597 12.13 -10.12 -21.86
C ALA A 597 11.74 -9.33 -20.59
N LEU A 598 12.72 -8.77 -19.90
CA LEU A 598 12.44 -7.83 -18.82
C LEU A 598 12.24 -6.45 -19.41
N SER A 599 11.19 -5.76 -18.97
CA SER A 599 11.01 -4.37 -19.33
C SER A 599 12.23 -3.57 -18.82
N PRO A 600 12.91 -2.78 -19.67
CA PRO A 600 14.03 -1.95 -19.26
C PRO A 600 13.63 -0.80 -18.31
N LEU A 601 12.39 -0.78 -17.82
CA LEU A 601 11.86 0.17 -16.84
C LEU A 601 11.71 -0.44 -15.44
N SER A 602 12.04 -1.72 -15.25
CA SER A 602 11.79 -2.45 -13.99
C SER A 602 12.98 -2.49 -13.01
N GLY A 603 14.12 -1.85 -13.29
CA GLY A 603 15.23 -1.89 -12.32
C GLY A 603 16.54 -1.22 -12.67
N ASP A 604 16.83 -0.93 -13.94
CA ASP A 604 18.01 -0.15 -14.33
C ASP A 604 17.67 0.61 -15.60
N ALA A 605 17.90 1.93 -15.61
CA ALA A 605 17.64 2.76 -16.78
C ALA A 605 18.31 2.16 -18.02
N ALA A 606 17.54 1.98 -19.10
CA ALA A 606 18.08 1.65 -20.41
C ALA A 606 19.27 2.59 -20.74
N PRO A 607 20.33 2.11 -21.41
CA PRO A 607 21.43 2.97 -21.82
C PRO A 607 20.88 4.09 -22.73
N GLY A 608 20.89 5.34 -22.23
CA GLY A 608 20.38 6.51 -22.97
C GLY A 608 19.16 7.22 -22.36
N LEU A 609 18.53 6.65 -21.32
CA LEU A 609 17.57 7.41 -20.50
C LEU A 609 18.31 8.34 -19.51
N PRO A 610 17.77 9.52 -19.18
CA PRO A 610 18.28 10.30 -18.06
C PRO A 610 18.26 9.42 -16.82
N ARG A 611 19.41 9.26 -16.14
CA ARG A 611 19.42 8.67 -14.80
C ARG A 611 18.40 9.44 -13.94
N PRO A 612 17.63 8.78 -13.05
CA PRO A 612 16.92 9.53 -12.02
C PRO A 612 17.94 10.44 -11.35
N ALA A 613 17.62 11.74 -11.26
CA ALA A 613 18.48 12.71 -10.60
C ALA A 613 18.82 12.19 -9.19
N ALA A 614 20.06 12.37 -8.75
CA ALA A 614 20.42 12.05 -7.37
C ALA A 614 19.46 12.81 -6.44
N PRO A 615 18.91 12.17 -5.40
CA PRO A 615 17.97 12.81 -4.49
C PRO A 615 18.58 14.09 -3.92
N SER A 616 17.79 15.17 -3.93
CA SER A 616 18.21 16.46 -3.39
C SER A 616 18.50 16.32 -1.88
N PRO A 617 19.59 16.89 -1.34
CA PRO A 617 19.79 16.96 0.11
C PRO A 617 18.61 17.71 0.76
N VAL A 618 18.13 17.23 1.91
CA VAL A 618 16.98 17.80 2.61
C VAL A 618 17.34 18.16 4.05
N GLN A 619 16.85 19.31 4.51
CA GLN A 619 16.91 19.74 5.91
C GLN A 619 15.50 20.07 6.42
N LEU A 620 15.13 19.52 7.59
CA LEU A 620 13.83 19.78 8.22
C LEU A 620 14.02 20.42 9.59
N GLU A 621 13.25 21.47 9.86
CA GLU A 621 13.17 22.16 11.16
C GLU A 621 11.76 22.03 11.76
N ASP A 622 11.66 22.09 13.09
CA ASP A 622 10.38 22.25 13.81
C ASP A 622 9.87 23.69 13.69
N ARG A 623 8.67 23.97 14.22
CA ARG A 623 8.05 25.29 14.09
C ARG A 623 8.89 26.43 14.68
N ASN A 624 9.77 26.12 15.63
CA ASN A 624 10.63 27.05 16.34
C ASN A 624 12.05 27.13 15.73
N GLY A 625 12.32 26.40 14.64
CA GLY A 625 13.63 26.37 13.96
C GLY A 625 14.60 25.31 14.49
N THR A 626 14.15 24.42 15.38
CA THR A 626 14.97 23.32 15.91
C THR A 626 15.17 22.24 14.84
N LEU A 627 16.40 21.77 14.65
CA LEU A 627 16.70 20.77 13.63
C LEU A 627 16.06 19.41 13.93
N LEU A 628 15.31 18.87 12.97
CA LEU A 628 14.65 17.56 13.03
C LEU A 628 15.31 16.52 12.12
N TRP A 629 15.80 16.95 10.96
CA TRP A 629 16.41 16.08 9.95
C TRP A 629 17.55 16.79 9.23
N ALA A 630 18.71 16.14 9.12
CA ALA A 630 19.84 16.58 8.32
C ALA A 630 20.73 15.38 7.96
N ASP A 631 21.59 15.55 6.94
CA ASP A 631 22.62 14.57 6.60
C ASP A 631 22.09 13.15 6.31
N GLY A 632 20.84 13.05 5.84
CA GLY A 632 20.19 11.79 5.47
C GLY A 632 19.62 10.98 6.63
N ALA A 633 19.54 11.54 7.85
CA ALA A 633 19.01 10.88 9.05
C ALA A 633 18.24 11.85 9.98
N PRO A 634 17.40 11.33 10.91
CA PRO A 634 16.70 12.16 11.88
C PRO A 634 17.64 12.51 13.05
N THR A 635 17.43 13.66 13.68
CA THR A 635 18.18 14.00 14.91
C THR A 635 17.77 13.08 16.06
N PRO A 636 18.64 12.82 17.05
CA PRO A 636 18.31 11.97 18.20
C PRO A 636 17.04 12.44 18.93
N SER A 637 16.88 13.75 19.13
CA SER A 637 15.69 14.32 19.74
C SER A 637 14.41 14.07 18.93
N ALA A 638 14.49 14.04 17.60
CA ALA A 638 13.35 13.70 16.75
C ALA A 638 13.03 12.19 16.82
N VAL A 639 14.04 11.33 16.93
CA VAL A 639 13.86 9.89 17.15
C VAL A 639 13.18 9.64 18.51
N ASP A 640 13.66 10.27 19.58
CA ASP A 640 13.10 10.15 20.93
C ASP A 640 11.66 10.70 21.01
N ALA A 641 11.32 11.64 20.12
CA ALA A 641 9.96 12.19 19.97
C ALA A 641 9.05 11.34 19.07
N GLY A 642 9.51 10.17 18.61
CA GLY A 642 8.74 9.24 17.78
C GLY A 642 8.55 9.68 16.32
N LEU A 643 9.33 10.66 15.84
CA LEU A 643 9.13 11.28 14.53
C LEU A 643 9.80 10.54 13.36
N ALA A 644 10.61 9.51 13.61
CA ALA A 644 11.35 8.82 12.54
C ALA A 644 10.45 8.26 11.42
N PRO A 645 9.31 7.58 11.68
CA PRO A 645 8.42 7.13 10.59
C PRO A 645 7.89 8.27 9.72
N LEU A 646 7.65 9.45 10.32
CA LEU A 646 7.13 10.64 9.63
C LEU A 646 8.23 11.35 8.81
N LEU A 647 9.35 11.68 9.46
CA LEU A 647 10.43 12.49 8.87
C LEU A 647 11.26 11.70 7.87
N GLY A 648 11.50 10.42 8.17
CA GLY A 648 12.42 9.54 7.45
C GLY A 648 13.18 8.65 8.42
N VAL A 649 13.67 7.51 7.95
CA VAL A 649 14.62 6.67 8.72
C VAL A 649 15.99 6.69 8.06
N SER A 650 16.00 6.86 6.73
CA SER A 650 17.16 7.13 5.90
C SER A 650 16.71 7.96 4.69
N GLY A 651 17.66 8.46 3.90
CA GLY A 651 17.38 9.13 2.62
C GLY A 651 16.62 8.27 1.59
N ASP A 652 16.62 6.94 1.75
CA ASP A 652 15.90 6.01 0.87
C ASP A 652 14.42 5.82 1.25
N HIS A 653 13.97 6.41 2.38
CA HIS A 653 12.58 6.33 2.81
C HIS A 653 11.70 7.28 1.98
N ALA A 654 11.38 6.86 0.76
CA ALA A 654 10.76 7.70 -0.28
C ALA A 654 9.41 8.35 0.11
N ASN A 655 8.62 7.71 0.98
CA ASN A 655 7.30 8.21 1.37
C ASN A 655 7.35 9.09 2.64
N SER A 656 8.49 9.23 3.29
CA SER A 656 8.67 10.15 4.44
C SER A 656 8.72 11.61 4.00
N VAL A 657 8.54 12.58 4.90
CA VAL A 657 8.64 14.01 4.56
C VAL A 657 9.97 14.32 3.86
N ALA A 658 11.11 13.82 4.36
CA ALA A 658 12.40 14.02 3.70
C ALA A 658 12.45 13.37 2.31
N GLY A 659 11.95 12.14 2.17
CA GLY A 659 11.89 11.44 0.88
C GLY A 659 10.94 12.12 -0.13
N MET A 660 9.86 12.72 0.35
CA MET A 660 8.93 13.51 -0.46
C MET A 660 9.64 14.75 -1.02
N LEU A 661 10.32 15.52 -0.17
CA LEU A 661 11.01 16.75 -0.57
C LEU A 661 12.23 16.46 -1.46
N ALA A 662 12.90 15.33 -1.27
CA ALA A 662 14.02 14.91 -2.12
C ALA A 662 13.64 14.66 -3.59
N ARG A 663 12.32 14.50 -3.89
CA ARG A 663 11.79 14.39 -5.26
C ARG A 663 11.65 15.74 -5.96
N LEU A 664 11.78 16.86 -5.25
CA LEU A 664 11.67 18.18 -5.83
C LEU A 664 12.95 18.56 -6.62
N PRO A 665 12.82 19.30 -7.73
CA PRO A 665 13.96 19.77 -8.49
C PRO A 665 14.77 20.80 -7.69
N VAL A 666 16.10 20.67 -7.73
CA VAL A 666 17.07 21.48 -6.96
C VAL A 666 16.97 23.00 -7.23
N SER A 667 16.45 23.41 -8.39
CA SER A 667 16.56 24.78 -8.89
C SER A 667 15.54 25.79 -8.38
N ALA A 668 14.51 25.40 -7.61
CA ALA A 668 13.40 26.29 -7.23
C ALA A 668 13.18 26.49 -5.72
N THR A 669 13.77 25.66 -4.86
CA THR A 669 13.42 25.57 -3.42
C THR A 669 14.65 25.50 -2.49
N THR A 670 15.84 25.79 -3.01
CA THR A 670 17.11 25.60 -2.30
C THR A 670 17.44 26.76 -1.36
N VAL A 671 17.87 26.43 -0.14
CA VAL A 671 18.47 27.37 0.80
C VAL A 671 20.00 27.23 0.66
N SER A 672 20.70 28.33 0.40
CA SER A 672 22.17 28.34 0.32
C SER A 672 22.76 28.41 1.75
N ARG A 673 23.52 27.39 2.15
CA ARG A 673 24.41 27.43 3.32
C ARG A 673 25.79 26.87 2.94
N ALA A 674 26.78 27.17 3.78
CA ALA A 674 28.22 26.96 3.55
C ALA A 674 28.67 25.54 3.13
N SER A 675 27.80 24.53 3.21
CA SER A 675 28.06 23.12 2.86
C SER A 675 27.37 22.62 1.58
N GLY A 676 26.60 23.46 0.86
CA GLY A 676 25.95 23.10 -0.40
C GLY A 676 24.45 23.42 -0.45
N ALA A 677 23.83 23.32 -1.63
CA ALA A 677 22.41 23.60 -1.83
C ALA A 677 21.54 22.42 -1.35
N ALA A 678 20.64 22.68 -0.40
CA ALA A 678 19.67 21.72 0.13
C ALA A 678 18.24 22.27 0.06
N VAL A 679 17.26 21.38 -0.06
CA VAL A 679 15.83 21.73 0.10
C VAL A 679 15.55 21.85 1.60
N GLY A 680 15.33 23.08 2.06
CA GLY A 680 14.99 23.35 3.47
C GLY A 680 13.48 23.46 3.67
N ALA A 681 12.95 22.89 4.75
CA ALA A 681 11.54 23.06 5.12
C ALA A 681 11.36 23.18 6.63
N ARG A 682 10.34 23.94 7.05
CA ARG A 682 9.91 24.04 8.44
C ARG A 682 8.55 23.39 8.61
N LEU A 683 8.41 22.57 9.64
CA LEU A 683 7.16 21.90 9.99
C LEU A 683 6.36 22.71 11.01
N THR A 684 5.05 22.44 11.12
CA THR A 684 4.19 23.01 12.17
C THR A 684 4.37 22.34 13.53
N LEU A 685 5.05 21.19 13.56
CA LEU A 685 5.29 20.41 14.77
C LEU A 685 6.09 21.22 15.81
N ASP A 686 5.65 21.15 17.05
CA ASP A 686 6.39 21.66 18.22
C ASP A 686 7.13 20.49 18.87
N LEU A 687 8.47 20.48 18.77
CA LEU A 687 9.25 19.31 19.22
C LEU A 687 9.07 19.00 20.71
N PRO A 688 9.08 19.99 21.65
CA PRO A 688 8.78 19.73 23.06
C PRO A 688 7.40 19.11 23.29
N LEU A 689 6.35 19.65 22.68
CA LEU A 689 4.99 19.11 22.80
C LEU A 689 4.91 17.69 22.21
N GLN A 690 5.49 17.48 21.03
CA GLN A 690 5.56 16.17 20.38
C GLN A 690 6.23 15.13 21.28
N ALA A 691 7.39 15.47 21.87
CA ALA A 691 8.11 14.56 22.75
C ALA A 691 7.32 14.23 24.03
N LEU A 692 6.63 15.22 24.62
CA LEU A 692 5.72 14.98 25.73
C LEU A 692 4.57 14.04 25.33
N SER A 693 3.91 14.34 24.21
CA SER A 693 2.81 13.54 23.67
C SER A 693 3.24 12.09 23.41
N GLN A 694 4.40 11.87 22.81
CA GLN A 694 4.93 10.52 22.55
C GLN A 694 5.20 9.76 23.86
N ARG A 695 5.91 10.36 24.81
CA ARG A 695 6.21 9.70 26.10
C ARG A 695 4.97 9.36 26.91
N VAL A 696 3.97 10.24 26.90
CA VAL A 696 2.69 9.99 27.58
C VAL A 696 1.89 8.92 26.85
N LEU A 697 1.88 8.92 25.51
CA LEU A 697 1.22 7.89 24.71
C LEU A 697 1.83 6.51 24.95
N ASP A 698 3.16 6.42 25.00
CA ASP A 698 3.87 5.18 25.33
C ASP A 698 3.55 4.76 26.77
N CYS A 699 3.67 5.67 27.74
CA CYS A 699 3.43 5.35 29.14
C CYS A 699 1.99 4.90 29.42
N VAL A 700 1.02 5.77 29.12
CA VAL A 700 -0.38 5.59 29.51
C VAL A 700 -1.11 4.74 28.48
N GLY A 701 -0.94 5.03 27.19
CA GLY A 701 -1.66 4.33 26.12
C GLY A 701 -1.10 2.93 25.85
N MET A 702 0.20 2.80 25.62
CA MET A 702 0.78 1.48 25.32
C MET A 702 0.91 0.62 26.58
N HIS A 703 1.43 1.19 27.67
CA HIS A 703 1.82 0.44 28.86
C HIS A 703 0.85 0.51 30.03
N ARG A 704 -0.27 1.26 29.94
CA ARG A 704 -1.20 1.48 31.06
C ARG A 704 -0.53 1.97 32.35
N GLY A 705 0.61 2.65 32.23
CA GLY A 705 1.32 3.26 33.33
C GLY A 705 0.67 4.57 33.78
N ARG A 706 1.24 5.15 34.84
CA ARG A 706 0.88 6.48 35.34
C ARG A 706 2.00 7.46 35.05
N TRP A 707 1.66 8.56 34.37
CA TRP A 707 2.54 9.69 34.15
C TRP A 707 2.52 10.62 35.37
N ASP A 708 3.69 10.93 35.94
CA ASP A 708 3.82 11.81 37.11
C ASP A 708 4.18 13.27 36.76
N GLY A 709 4.27 13.57 35.45
CA GLY A 709 4.73 14.85 34.91
C GLY A 709 6.13 14.79 34.31
N LYS A 710 6.94 13.78 34.67
CA LYS A 710 8.33 13.63 34.20
C LYS A 710 8.65 12.21 33.71
N ALA A 711 8.13 11.19 34.38
CA ALA A 711 8.42 9.79 34.13
C ALA A 711 7.17 8.91 34.13
N CYS A 712 7.32 7.73 33.54
CA CYS A 712 6.31 6.68 33.59
C CYS A 712 6.52 5.77 34.80
N THR A 713 5.47 5.51 35.56
CA THR A 713 5.49 4.60 36.71
C THR A 713 4.43 3.50 36.57
N GLY A 714 4.71 2.30 37.07
CA GLY A 714 3.75 1.19 37.11
C GLY A 714 3.29 0.65 35.75
N GLY A 715 4.07 0.88 34.68
CA GLY A 715 3.74 0.38 33.34
C GLY A 715 3.80 -1.15 33.24
N GLN A 716 2.94 -1.70 32.41
CA GLN A 716 2.83 -3.13 32.09
C GLN A 716 3.30 -3.40 30.65
N ALA A 717 3.55 -4.66 30.31
CA ALA A 717 3.79 -5.04 28.91
C ALA A 717 2.57 -4.68 28.05
N ALA A 718 2.80 -4.07 26.89
CA ALA A 718 1.72 -3.77 25.95
C ALA A 718 1.10 -5.06 25.42
N ALA A 719 -0.23 -5.07 25.26
CA ALA A 719 -0.91 -6.19 24.60
C ALA A 719 -0.40 -6.36 23.16
N GLU A 720 -0.32 -7.60 22.69
CA GLU A 720 0.09 -7.89 21.32
C GLU A 720 -0.84 -7.18 20.31
N GLY A 721 -0.27 -6.57 19.28
CA GLY A 721 -1.02 -5.82 18.28
C GLY A 721 -1.63 -4.48 18.76
N ARG A 722 -1.35 -4.05 20.00
CA ARG A 722 -1.78 -2.72 20.47
C ARG A 722 -1.16 -1.63 19.62
N HIS A 723 -1.98 -0.67 19.24
CA HIS A 723 -1.61 0.57 18.57
C HIS A 723 -2.21 1.74 19.34
N ALA A 724 -1.52 2.88 19.30
CA ALA A 724 -2.02 4.10 19.91
C ALA A 724 -1.61 5.31 19.06
N GLY A 725 -2.42 6.37 19.09
CA GLY A 725 -2.17 7.60 18.35
C GLY A 725 -2.76 8.81 19.05
N LEU A 726 -2.12 9.96 18.89
CA LEU A 726 -2.57 11.24 19.45
C LEU A 726 -2.27 12.39 18.50
N VAL A 727 -3.21 13.31 18.35
CA VAL A 727 -3.04 14.57 17.61
C VAL A 727 -3.43 15.75 18.49
N ILE A 728 -2.66 16.83 18.40
CA ILE A 728 -3.00 18.17 18.91
C ILE A 728 -2.83 19.17 17.77
N LEU A 729 -3.86 19.97 17.52
CA LEU A 729 -3.94 20.91 16.40
C LEU A 729 -4.47 22.27 16.88
N ASP A 730 -3.89 23.34 16.34
CA ASP A 730 -4.39 24.72 16.47
C ASP A 730 -5.55 24.94 15.49
N THR A 731 -6.72 25.32 16.01
CA THR A 731 -7.96 25.35 15.20
C THR A 731 -8.11 26.59 14.33
N GLU A 732 -7.32 27.62 14.60
CA GLU A 732 -7.38 28.91 13.96
C GLU A 732 -6.47 28.95 12.73
N THR A 733 -5.36 28.21 12.79
CA THR A 733 -4.36 28.11 11.72
C THR A 733 -4.39 26.78 10.98
N GLY A 734 -4.92 25.72 11.60
CA GLY A 734 -4.83 24.36 11.09
C GLY A 734 -3.47 23.70 11.32
N ASP A 735 -2.58 24.33 12.09
CA ASP A 735 -1.25 23.79 12.38
C ASP A 735 -1.36 22.50 13.20
N VAL A 736 -0.81 21.39 12.70
CA VAL A 736 -0.62 20.17 13.48
C VAL A 736 0.59 20.37 14.39
N LEU A 737 0.34 20.54 15.69
CA LEU A 737 1.37 20.84 16.68
C LEU A 737 2.06 19.57 17.20
N ALA A 738 1.29 18.48 17.32
CA ALA A 738 1.81 17.16 17.64
C ALA A 738 1.00 16.07 16.92
N ALA A 739 1.71 15.04 16.44
CA ALA A 739 1.17 13.81 15.87
C ALA A 739 2.02 12.63 16.39
N ALA A 740 1.63 12.08 17.54
CA ALA A 740 2.33 10.98 18.21
C ALA A 740 1.70 9.63 17.86
N GLY A 741 2.51 8.58 17.75
CA GLY A 741 2.04 7.26 17.35
C GLY A 741 2.90 6.14 17.89
N ALA A 742 2.28 5.03 18.26
CA ALA A 742 2.95 3.90 18.89
C ALA A 742 2.33 2.55 18.48
N GLY A 743 3.09 1.47 18.70
CA GLY A 743 2.65 0.10 18.44
C GLY A 743 2.85 -0.41 17.02
N ALA A 744 3.35 0.41 16.08
CA ALA A 744 3.64 -0.03 14.71
C ALA A 744 4.92 -0.90 14.60
N GLY A 745 5.74 -0.94 15.65
CA GLY A 745 7.01 -1.66 15.71
C GLY A 745 8.23 -0.72 15.64
N ALA A 746 9.39 -1.22 16.08
CA ALA A 746 10.62 -0.43 16.09
C ALA A 746 11.23 -0.32 14.68
N VAL A 747 11.66 0.88 14.32
CA VAL A 747 12.32 1.15 13.03
C VAL A 747 13.63 1.89 13.25
N SER A 748 14.68 1.42 12.58
CA SER A 748 16.03 1.97 12.68
C SER A 748 16.79 1.74 11.37
N ALA A 749 17.97 2.35 11.24
CA ALA A 749 18.88 2.04 10.14
C ALA A 749 19.29 0.55 10.09
N ALA A 750 19.36 -0.13 11.25
CA ALA A 750 19.80 -1.52 11.35
C ALA A 750 18.81 -2.53 10.76
N ASN A 751 17.50 -2.27 10.85
CA ASN A 751 16.44 -3.12 10.30
C ASN A 751 15.78 -2.54 9.03
N TRP A 752 16.35 -1.49 8.44
CA TRP A 752 15.77 -0.77 7.29
C TRP A 752 15.43 -1.67 6.10
N ALA A 753 16.30 -2.60 5.73
CA ALA A 753 16.07 -3.47 4.57
C ALA A 753 14.81 -4.33 4.74
N GLU A 754 14.62 -4.91 5.92
CA GLU A 754 13.45 -5.75 6.23
C GLU A 754 12.17 -4.91 6.30
N VAL A 755 12.23 -3.73 6.93
CA VAL A 755 11.11 -2.79 7.00
C VAL A 755 10.70 -2.31 5.61
N ARG A 756 11.66 -1.92 4.76
CA ARG A 756 11.45 -1.50 3.36
C ARG A 756 10.79 -2.60 2.53
N ASP A 757 11.26 -3.84 2.66
CA ASP A 757 10.72 -4.95 1.87
C ASP A 757 9.33 -5.37 2.38
N PHE A 758 9.10 -5.31 3.69
CA PHE A 758 7.76 -5.45 4.26
C PHE A 758 6.81 -4.36 3.76
N ASP A 759 7.23 -3.09 3.80
CA ASP A 759 6.47 -1.93 3.31
C ASP A 759 6.04 -2.09 1.84
N ARG A 760 6.95 -2.56 0.97
CA ARG A 760 6.64 -2.82 -0.45
C ARG A 760 5.54 -3.87 -0.65
N THR A 761 5.44 -4.84 0.25
CA THR A 761 4.48 -5.94 0.14
C THR A 761 3.20 -5.74 0.92
N SER A 762 3.25 -5.04 2.05
CA SER A 762 2.15 -4.81 2.99
C SER A 762 2.24 -3.38 3.54
N PRO A 763 2.11 -2.35 2.68
CA PRO A 763 2.36 -0.96 3.07
C PRO A 763 1.41 -0.47 4.16
N ALA A 764 0.17 -0.97 4.19
CA ALA A 764 -0.82 -0.56 5.18
C ALA A 764 -0.44 -0.99 6.61
N ARG A 765 0.18 -2.16 6.76
CA ARG A 765 0.61 -2.73 8.06
C ARG A 765 2.07 -2.43 8.40
N SER A 766 2.69 -1.53 7.65
CA SER A 766 4.11 -1.22 7.78
C SER A 766 4.40 -0.49 9.08
N PRO A 767 5.50 -0.81 9.78
CA PRO A 767 5.99 0.00 10.90
C PRO A 767 6.31 1.46 10.55
N LEU A 768 6.36 1.79 9.25
CA LEU A 768 6.55 3.15 8.74
C LEU A 768 5.26 3.99 8.74
N ARG A 769 4.12 3.43 9.16
CA ARG A 769 2.85 4.17 9.28
C ARG A 769 2.75 4.80 10.65
N LEU A 770 2.35 6.07 10.68
CA LEU A 770 2.10 6.81 11.91
C LEU A 770 0.60 6.71 12.26
N PRO A 771 0.20 5.98 13.33
CA PRO A 771 -1.21 5.79 13.67
C PRO A 771 -2.02 7.07 13.90
N ALA A 772 -1.35 8.20 14.17
CA ALA A 772 -2.00 9.51 14.27
C ALA A 772 -2.63 9.99 12.95
N LEU A 773 -2.05 9.61 11.81
CA LEU A 773 -2.38 10.13 10.48
C LEU A 773 -2.80 9.04 9.49
N GLN A 774 -2.42 7.80 9.75
CA GLN A 774 -2.54 6.71 8.79
C GLN A 774 -3.02 5.43 9.48
N HIS A 775 -3.90 4.70 8.80
CA HIS A 775 -4.37 3.39 9.23
C HIS A 775 -4.55 2.45 8.03
N ASP A 776 -4.61 1.15 8.29
CA ASP A 776 -4.90 0.10 7.31
C ASP A 776 -6.40 -0.24 7.21
N GLY A 777 -7.23 0.39 8.03
CA GLY A 777 -8.67 0.15 8.10
C GLY A 777 -9.04 -0.89 9.16
N GLY A 778 -10.21 -1.51 9.01
CA GLY A 778 -10.71 -2.53 9.94
C GLY A 778 -11.26 -2.01 11.27
N ALA A 779 -11.80 -2.93 12.07
CA ALA A 779 -12.55 -2.62 13.29
C ALA A 779 -11.72 -1.95 14.40
N HIS A 780 -10.39 -2.13 14.39
CA HIS A 780 -9.49 -1.50 15.37
C HIS A 780 -9.30 0.01 15.15
N GLN A 781 -9.89 0.57 14.11
CA GLN A 781 -9.86 2.00 13.79
C GLN A 781 -11.25 2.64 13.95
N SER A 782 -12.24 1.88 14.43
CA SER A 782 -13.59 2.39 14.66
C SER A 782 -13.59 3.38 15.82
N PRO A 783 -14.10 4.62 15.64
CA PRO A 783 -14.15 5.66 16.67
C PRO A 783 -15.09 5.34 17.84
N GLY A 784 -16.07 4.45 17.61
CA GLY A 784 -17.17 4.22 18.54
C GLY A 784 -17.89 5.52 18.87
N SER A 785 -18.28 5.68 20.13
CA SER A 785 -19.11 6.81 20.56
C SER A 785 -18.52 8.23 20.38
N THR A 786 -17.25 8.40 19.99
CA THR A 786 -16.77 9.73 19.56
C THR A 786 -17.39 10.18 18.24
N PHE A 787 -17.79 9.23 17.37
CA PHE A 787 -18.50 9.53 16.12
C PHE A 787 -19.87 10.16 16.33
N LYS A 788 -20.48 10.00 17.51
CA LYS A 788 -21.75 10.65 17.85
C LYS A 788 -21.70 12.17 17.76
N VAL A 789 -20.50 12.77 17.81
CA VAL A 789 -20.31 14.20 17.50
C VAL A 789 -20.69 14.51 16.05
N ILE A 790 -20.31 13.64 15.11
CA ILE A 790 -20.67 13.73 13.69
C ILE A 790 -22.14 13.35 13.50
N SER A 791 -22.64 12.31 14.17
CA SER A 791 -24.07 11.98 14.17
C SER A 791 -24.92 13.16 14.66
N ALA A 792 -24.47 13.87 15.70
CA ALA A 792 -25.14 15.06 16.22
C ALA A 792 -25.17 16.21 15.20
N LEU A 793 -24.07 16.45 14.47
CA LEU A 793 -24.05 17.40 13.36
C LEU A 793 -25.03 17.03 12.26
N GLY A 794 -25.12 15.74 11.91
CA GLY A 794 -26.09 15.23 10.94
C GLY A 794 -27.54 15.40 11.39
N LEU A 795 -27.82 15.16 12.66
CA LEU A 795 -29.16 15.37 13.23
C LEU A 795 -29.54 16.85 13.25
N GLU A 796 -28.62 17.74 13.61
CA GLU A 796 -28.85 19.19 13.55
C GLU A 796 -29.00 19.70 12.11
N LEU A 797 -28.34 19.06 11.14
CA LEU A 797 -28.59 19.31 9.72
C LEU A 797 -30.02 18.90 9.31
N ALA A 798 -30.49 17.73 9.78
CA ALA A 798 -31.87 17.29 9.54
C ALA A 798 -32.91 18.24 10.20
N ALA A 799 -32.61 18.70 11.42
CA ALA A 799 -33.46 19.63 12.18
C ALA A 799 -33.74 20.96 11.48
N GLN A 800 -32.85 21.40 10.58
CA GLN A 800 -33.06 22.62 9.78
C GLN A 800 -34.32 22.55 8.90
N ASN A 801 -34.71 21.33 8.50
CA ASN A 801 -35.84 21.09 7.61
C ASN A 801 -36.96 20.26 8.26
N ASP A 802 -36.78 19.79 9.50
CA ASP A 802 -37.76 18.98 10.23
C ASP A 802 -37.96 19.51 11.67
N PRO A 803 -39.07 20.24 11.93
CA PRO A 803 -39.39 20.76 13.25
C PRO A 803 -39.59 19.68 14.33
N GLN A 804 -39.96 18.46 13.97
CA GLN A 804 -40.10 17.36 14.93
C GLN A 804 -38.73 16.89 15.40
N ILE A 805 -37.75 16.81 14.48
CA ILE A 805 -36.36 16.54 14.85
C ILE A 805 -35.82 17.68 15.70
N ASP A 806 -36.01 18.95 15.33
CA ASP A 806 -35.54 20.07 16.14
C ASP A 806 -36.11 20.04 17.57
N ALA A 807 -37.40 19.74 17.73
CA ALA A 807 -38.03 19.57 19.04
C ALA A 807 -37.39 18.43 19.84
N LEU A 808 -37.14 17.27 19.21
CA LEU A 808 -36.47 16.13 19.82
C LEU A 808 -35.06 16.50 20.30
N LEU A 809 -34.28 17.18 19.45
CA LEU A 809 -32.91 17.62 19.80
C LEU A 809 -32.92 18.66 20.92
N GLY A 810 -33.91 19.56 20.93
CA GLY A 810 -34.11 20.58 21.96
C GLY A 810 -34.53 20.05 23.33
N GLY A 811 -34.93 18.79 23.41
CA GLY A 811 -35.28 18.12 24.66
C GLY A 811 -36.79 18.04 24.86
N MET A 812 -37.37 16.88 24.55
CA MET A 812 -38.80 16.60 24.75
C MET A 812 -39.05 15.87 26.07
N PRO A 813 -40.26 15.98 26.67
CA PRO A 813 -40.68 15.11 27.76
C PRO A 813 -40.62 13.63 27.34
N LEU A 814 -40.15 12.74 28.20
CA LEU A 814 -40.01 11.30 27.90
C LEU A 814 -41.30 10.66 27.31
N PRO A 815 -42.52 10.91 27.86
CA PRO A 815 -43.74 10.37 27.28
C PRO A 815 -44.03 10.87 25.86
N ALA A 816 -43.61 12.09 25.53
CA ALA A 816 -43.78 12.65 24.19
C ALA A 816 -42.82 12.00 23.19
N ILE A 817 -41.61 11.64 23.61
CA ILE A 817 -40.65 10.88 22.80
C ILE A 817 -41.22 9.49 22.48
N ASN A 818 -41.72 8.77 23.50
CA ASN A 818 -42.31 7.44 23.31
C ASN A 818 -43.52 7.49 22.37
N ARG A 819 -44.36 8.51 22.50
CA ARG A 819 -45.51 8.72 21.61
C ARG A 819 -45.07 8.96 20.16
N LEU A 820 -44.03 9.76 19.94
CA LEU A 820 -43.48 10.01 18.60
C LEU A 820 -42.99 8.71 17.94
N ALA A 821 -42.26 7.88 18.69
CA ALA A 821 -41.81 6.57 18.21
C ALA A 821 -42.98 5.64 17.86
N GLN A 822 -43.95 5.52 18.79
CA GLN A 822 -45.11 4.65 18.64
C GLN A 822 -45.99 5.05 17.45
N GLN A 823 -46.23 6.35 17.24
CA GLN A 823 -47.03 6.87 16.12
C GLN A 823 -46.47 6.50 14.75
N ARG A 824 -45.15 6.28 14.65
CA ARG A 824 -44.46 5.88 13.42
C ARG A 824 -44.11 4.38 13.39
N GLY A 825 -44.61 3.61 14.36
CA GLY A 825 -44.42 2.17 14.45
C GLY A 825 -43.03 1.72 14.91
N PHE A 826 -42.19 2.63 15.40
CA PHE A 826 -40.85 2.27 15.87
C PHE A 826 -40.93 1.53 17.21
N GLY A 827 -40.20 0.41 17.33
CA GLY A 827 -40.02 -0.31 18.60
C GLY A 827 -39.03 0.39 19.54
N PHE A 828 -39.13 1.71 19.71
CA PHE A 828 -38.28 2.52 20.60
C PHE A 828 -39.06 2.94 21.85
N GLN A 829 -38.43 2.81 23.01
CA GLN A 829 -38.93 3.38 24.26
C GLN A 829 -37.78 3.94 25.11
N THR A 830 -38.05 5.01 25.87
CA THR A 830 -37.07 5.70 26.71
C THR A 830 -36.62 4.88 27.93
N ASP A 831 -37.47 4.00 28.43
CA ASP A 831 -37.18 3.10 29.56
C ASP A 831 -36.50 1.79 29.12
N ALA A 832 -36.33 1.58 27.82
CA ALA A 832 -35.69 0.39 27.27
C ALA A 832 -34.16 0.49 27.18
N ALA A 833 -33.48 -0.62 27.47
CA ALA A 833 -32.04 -0.77 27.33
C ALA A 833 -31.58 -1.05 25.89
N SER A 834 -32.49 -1.51 25.02
CA SER A 834 -32.21 -1.93 23.64
C SER A 834 -33.14 -1.26 22.63
N TYR A 835 -32.67 -1.14 21.39
CA TYR A 835 -33.46 -0.67 20.25
C TYR A 835 -33.14 -1.47 18.97
N PRO A 836 -34.14 -2.04 18.29
CA PRO A 836 -35.56 -2.09 18.66
C PRO A 836 -35.81 -3.01 19.87
N LEU A 837 -36.93 -2.82 20.54
CA LEU A 837 -37.38 -3.59 21.70
C LEU A 837 -37.50 -5.11 21.45
N ASN A 838 -37.78 -5.51 20.21
CA ASN A 838 -37.94 -6.92 19.87
C ASN A 838 -36.57 -7.63 19.91
N PRO A 839 -36.33 -8.54 20.87
CA PRO A 839 -35.02 -9.16 21.05
C PRO A 839 -34.65 -10.13 19.91
N ARG A 840 -35.62 -10.53 19.07
CA ARG A 840 -35.36 -11.37 17.89
C ARG A 840 -34.76 -10.59 16.72
N LEU A 841 -34.82 -9.26 16.76
CA LEU A 841 -34.23 -8.39 15.74
C LEU A 841 -32.81 -8.00 16.13
N ALA A 842 -31.97 -7.75 15.12
CA ALA A 842 -30.66 -7.17 15.33
C ALA A 842 -30.80 -5.76 15.95
N HIS A 843 -30.25 -5.59 17.15
CA HIS A 843 -30.51 -4.45 18.02
C HIS A 843 -29.23 -3.77 18.49
N ILE A 844 -29.38 -2.55 18.98
CA ILE A 844 -28.34 -1.77 19.65
C ILE A 844 -28.70 -1.71 21.13
N THR A 845 -27.72 -1.91 22.01
CA THR A 845 -27.88 -1.77 23.46
C THR A 845 -27.17 -0.53 23.99
N ASN A 846 -27.70 0.02 25.08
CA ASN A 846 -26.98 1.00 25.89
C ASN A 846 -25.87 0.30 26.71
N TYR A 847 -24.83 1.06 27.02
CA TYR A 847 -23.75 0.58 27.89
C TYR A 847 -24.29 0.22 29.28
N HIS A 848 -23.90 -0.95 29.80
CA HIS A 848 -24.47 -1.57 31.01
C HIS A 848 -26.00 -1.71 31.03
N GLU A 849 -26.63 -1.80 29.86
CA GLU A 849 -28.08 -2.03 29.74
C GLU A 849 -28.94 -1.00 30.51
N GLN A 850 -28.44 0.23 30.63
CA GLN A 850 -29.15 1.29 31.36
C GLN A 850 -30.26 1.92 30.51
N SER A 851 -31.38 2.23 31.18
CA SER A 851 -32.51 2.99 30.65
C SER A 851 -32.18 4.49 30.50
N LEU A 852 -32.82 5.18 29.55
CA LEU A 852 -32.54 6.59 29.23
C LEU A 852 -33.17 7.55 30.25
N ASP A 853 -34.26 7.14 30.89
CA ASP A 853 -35.05 7.90 31.86
C ASP A 853 -34.22 8.47 33.03
N ARG A 854 -33.28 7.69 33.56
CA ARG A 854 -32.35 8.10 34.63
C ARG A 854 -31.40 9.24 34.23
N ARG A 855 -31.34 9.56 32.93
CA ARG A 855 -30.47 10.60 32.37
C ARG A 855 -31.24 11.83 31.90
N ALA A 856 -32.56 11.82 32.06
CA ALA A 856 -33.42 12.97 31.79
C ALA A 856 -33.19 14.06 32.84
N GLN A 857 -33.29 15.32 32.41
CA GLN A 857 -33.27 16.49 33.29
C GLN A 857 -34.70 17.03 33.32
N GLU A 858 -35.28 17.12 34.51
CA GLU A 858 -36.67 17.57 34.71
C GLU A 858 -37.69 16.77 33.86
N GLY A 859 -37.42 15.47 33.68
CA GLY A 859 -38.25 14.58 32.85
C GLY A 859 -38.12 14.81 31.33
N ARG A 860 -37.13 15.59 30.89
CA ARG A 860 -36.85 15.89 29.48
C ARG A 860 -35.51 15.32 29.04
N LEU A 861 -35.42 14.92 27.78
CA LEU A 861 -34.21 14.37 27.19
C LEU A 861 -34.02 14.90 25.77
N GLY A 862 -32.86 15.49 25.50
CA GLY A 862 -32.47 15.99 24.18
C GLY A 862 -31.02 15.65 23.83
N LEU A 863 -30.51 16.29 22.78
CA LEU A 863 -29.19 15.99 22.22
C LEU A 863 -28.05 16.18 23.24
N ALA A 864 -28.12 17.23 24.06
CA ALA A 864 -27.09 17.53 25.06
C ALA A 864 -26.96 16.39 26.10
N GLN A 865 -28.09 15.90 26.64
CA GLN A 865 -28.10 14.78 27.59
C GLN A 865 -27.67 13.48 26.89
N ALA A 866 -28.16 13.23 25.66
CA ALA A 866 -27.79 12.05 24.89
C ALA A 866 -26.28 11.97 24.61
N LEU A 867 -25.62 13.09 24.33
CA LEU A 867 -24.16 13.19 24.18
C LEU A 867 -23.43 13.01 25.51
N THR A 868 -23.87 13.71 26.56
CA THR A 868 -23.27 13.69 27.90
C THR A 868 -23.11 12.27 28.44
N TYR A 869 -24.19 11.49 28.33
CA TYR A 869 -24.26 10.12 28.82
C TYR A 869 -24.06 9.06 27.72
N SER A 870 -23.74 9.47 26.49
CA SER A 870 -23.41 8.58 25.38
C SER A 870 -24.49 7.54 25.07
N LEU A 871 -25.75 7.95 24.96
CA LEU A 871 -26.92 7.06 24.85
C LEU A 871 -27.05 6.41 23.46
N ASN A 872 -26.67 5.14 23.31
CA ASN A 872 -26.64 4.43 22.02
C ASN A 872 -28.02 4.31 21.36
N THR A 873 -29.04 3.90 22.12
CA THR A 873 -30.38 3.64 21.57
C THR A 873 -31.03 4.91 21.03
N TRP A 874 -30.81 6.06 21.68
CA TRP A 874 -31.31 7.35 21.21
C TRP A 874 -30.67 7.78 19.89
N PHE A 875 -29.35 7.63 19.74
CA PHE A 875 -28.65 7.92 18.48
C PHE A 875 -29.05 6.95 17.36
N ALA A 876 -29.23 5.67 17.68
CA ALA A 876 -29.68 4.67 16.71
C ALA A 876 -31.08 5.02 16.18
N TRP A 877 -32.05 5.28 17.05
CA TRP A 877 -33.42 5.61 16.64
C TRP A 877 -33.52 6.97 15.93
N SER A 878 -32.90 8.03 16.46
CA SER A 878 -32.93 9.35 15.82
C SER A 878 -32.25 9.33 14.44
N SER A 879 -31.22 8.51 14.24
CA SER A 879 -30.60 8.34 12.93
C SER A 879 -31.57 7.72 11.91
N GLU A 880 -32.32 6.67 12.28
CA GLU A 880 -33.35 6.10 11.42
C GLU A 880 -34.49 7.06 11.12
N LEU A 881 -34.89 7.87 12.11
CA LEU A 881 -35.91 8.88 11.92
C LEU A 881 -35.47 9.95 10.90
N SER A 882 -34.18 10.32 10.90
CA SER A 882 -33.61 11.35 10.03
C SER A 882 -33.22 10.87 8.63
N ASP A 883 -33.03 9.57 8.42
CA ASP A 883 -32.55 9.02 7.15
C ASP A 883 -33.70 8.92 6.13
N HIS A 884 -33.63 9.74 5.06
CA HIS A 884 -34.68 9.81 4.06
C HIS A 884 -34.82 8.52 3.25
N SER A 885 -33.78 7.68 3.17
CA SER A 885 -33.84 6.38 2.50
C SER A 885 -34.79 5.39 3.19
N LEU A 886 -35.16 5.67 4.45
CA LEU A 886 -36.09 4.86 5.24
C LEU A 886 -37.53 5.36 5.20
N PHE A 887 -37.78 6.50 4.57
CA PHE A 887 -39.11 7.09 4.35
C PHE A 887 -39.91 7.29 5.66
N GLY A 888 -39.21 7.51 6.78
CA GLY A 888 -39.83 7.73 8.09
C GLY A 888 -40.55 6.52 8.68
N ARG A 889 -40.30 5.30 8.18
CA ARG A 889 -40.95 4.05 8.59
C ARG A 889 -40.08 3.22 9.53
N ALA A 890 -40.72 2.39 10.35
CA ALA A 890 -40.04 1.40 11.19
C ALA A 890 -39.42 0.23 10.43
N ASP A 891 -40.04 -0.17 9.30
CA ASP A 891 -39.60 -1.26 8.43
C ASP A 891 -39.67 -0.86 6.93
N GLY A 892 -38.97 -1.62 6.08
CA GLY A 892 -38.89 -1.35 4.64
C GLY A 892 -37.98 -0.17 4.28
N GLY A 893 -38.26 0.49 3.16
CA GLY A 893 -37.43 1.55 2.59
C GLY A 893 -36.36 1.03 1.62
N ALA A 894 -35.31 1.83 1.41
CA ALA A 894 -34.15 1.49 0.59
C ALA A 894 -32.84 1.73 1.38
N PRO A 895 -32.59 0.97 2.47
CA PRO A 895 -31.39 1.15 3.28
C PRO A 895 -30.08 0.86 2.52
N ASP A 896 -30.12 0.19 1.38
CA ASP A 896 -28.97 -0.22 0.57
C ASP A 896 -28.69 0.70 -0.63
N LEU A 897 -29.22 1.93 -0.62
CA LEU A 897 -28.79 2.96 -1.57
C LEU A 897 -27.29 3.24 -1.41
N GLN A 898 -26.60 3.31 -2.54
CA GLN A 898 -25.16 3.58 -2.62
C GLN A 898 -24.90 4.84 -3.44
N ALA A 899 -23.78 5.51 -3.19
CA ALA A 899 -23.39 6.72 -3.91
C ALA A 899 -22.46 6.35 -5.08
N LEU A 900 -22.84 6.67 -6.31
CA LEU A 900 -21.96 6.54 -7.48
C LEU A 900 -21.03 7.77 -7.63
N ASP A 901 -21.51 8.94 -7.24
CA ASP A 901 -20.70 10.13 -7.00
C ASP A 901 -20.66 10.46 -5.50
N ALA A 902 -19.58 11.11 -5.07
CA ALA A 902 -19.26 11.23 -3.64
C ALA A 902 -20.38 11.88 -2.79
N ASN A 903 -21.18 12.78 -3.39
CA ASN A 903 -22.21 13.54 -2.70
C ASN A 903 -23.66 13.08 -3.01
N ALA A 904 -23.85 11.96 -3.71
CA ALA A 904 -25.20 11.48 -4.07
C ALA A 904 -26.12 11.28 -2.86
N LEU A 905 -25.54 10.85 -1.74
CA LEU A 905 -26.26 10.53 -0.52
C LEU A 905 -26.35 11.70 0.46
N ASP A 906 -25.73 12.85 0.19
CA ASP A 906 -25.67 13.95 1.16
C ASP A 906 -27.07 14.53 1.46
N ALA A 907 -27.94 14.63 0.44
CA ALA A 907 -29.32 15.06 0.64
C ALA A 907 -30.23 13.96 1.21
N VAL A 908 -29.77 12.70 1.23
CA VAL A 908 -30.54 11.53 1.65
C VAL A 908 -30.22 11.13 3.09
N ARG A 909 -28.94 11.22 3.47
CA ARG A 909 -28.38 10.74 4.73
C ARG A 909 -27.67 11.88 5.45
N PRO A 910 -28.38 12.63 6.31
CA PRO A 910 -27.82 13.82 6.98
C PRO A 910 -26.52 13.56 7.75
N ILE A 911 -26.37 12.37 8.37
CA ILE A 911 -25.14 11.98 9.09
C ILE A 911 -23.96 11.80 8.13
N VAL A 912 -24.17 11.14 6.98
CA VAL A 912 -23.13 10.99 5.94
C VAL A 912 -22.75 12.36 5.38
N ALA A 913 -23.74 13.23 5.13
CA ALA A 913 -23.52 14.59 4.67
C ALA A 913 -22.66 15.41 5.65
N ALA A 914 -22.94 15.31 6.95
CA ALA A 914 -22.13 15.94 7.99
C ALA A 914 -20.69 15.39 8.00
N ALA A 915 -20.51 14.08 7.85
CA ALA A 915 -19.18 13.46 7.77
C ALA A 915 -18.39 13.95 6.55
N HIS A 916 -19.01 13.98 5.36
CA HIS A 916 -18.38 14.51 4.14
C HIS A 916 -18.00 15.99 4.28
N ARG A 917 -18.85 16.80 4.94
CA ARG A 917 -18.55 18.21 5.24
C ARG A 917 -17.31 18.38 6.12
N LEU A 918 -16.97 17.38 6.93
CA LEU A 918 -15.77 17.34 7.76
C LEU A 918 -14.56 16.67 7.08
N GLY A 919 -14.69 16.23 5.82
CA GLY A 919 -13.59 15.63 5.06
C GLY A 919 -13.50 14.10 5.12
N PHE A 920 -14.53 13.40 5.63
CA PHE A 920 -14.61 11.94 5.42
C PHE A 920 -14.68 11.62 3.92
N GLU A 921 -14.15 10.47 3.53
CA GLU A 921 -13.93 10.02 2.16
C GLU A 921 -12.95 10.88 1.33
N GLN A 922 -12.34 11.90 1.95
CA GLN A 922 -11.41 12.80 1.28
C GLN A 922 -9.98 12.54 1.73
N THR A 923 -9.07 12.64 0.77
CA THR A 923 -7.64 12.67 1.06
C THR A 923 -7.28 14.03 1.64
N LEU A 924 -6.74 14.04 2.86
CA LEU A 924 -6.23 15.26 3.48
C LEU A 924 -4.74 15.42 3.15
N ARG A 925 -4.41 16.48 2.41
CA ARG A 925 -3.03 16.89 2.14
C ARG A 925 -2.56 17.84 3.25
N LEU A 926 -1.36 17.61 3.75
CA LEU A 926 -0.75 18.35 4.87
C LEU A 926 0.40 19.26 4.40
N ASP A 927 0.56 19.45 3.09
CA ASP A 927 1.64 20.24 2.50
C ASP A 927 1.44 21.75 2.60
N GLY A 928 0.30 22.19 3.15
CA GLY A 928 0.01 23.62 3.32
C GLY A 928 -0.06 24.40 2.01
N GLY A 929 -0.30 23.71 0.88
CA GLY A 929 -0.29 24.29 -0.47
C GLY A 929 1.09 24.60 -1.04
N LEU A 930 2.16 24.08 -0.43
CA LEU A 930 3.54 24.38 -0.81
C LEU A 930 4.11 23.43 -1.86
N LEU A 931 3.55 22.23 -2.02
CA LEU A 931 4.01 21.32 -3.06
C LEU A 931 3.39 21.70 -4.41
N PRO A 932 4.12 21.53 -5.53
CA PRO A 932 3.57 21.76 -6.87
C PRO A 932 2.27 20.99 -7.11
N ALA A 933 1.35 21.57 -7.88
CA ALA A 933 0.06 20.93 -8.19
C ALA A 933 0.23 19.58 -8.91
N ASP A 934 1.31 19.43 -9.69
CA ASP A 934 1.72 18.22 -10.42
C ASP A 934 2.68 17.31 -9.61
N PHE A 935 2.86 17.57 -8.32
CA PHE A 935 3.67 16.71 -7.46
C PHE A 935 3.21 15.25 -7.56
N ASN A 936 4.16 14.34 -7.77
CA ASN A 936 3.89 12.92 -7.94
C ASN A 936 3.56 12.26 -6.59
N TRP A 937 2.36 12.52 -6.06
CA TRP A 937 1.85 11.92 -4.84
C TRP A 937 1.79 10.40 -4.96
N ARG A 938 2.35 9.72 -3.97
CA ARG A 938 2.31 8.26 -3.84
C ARG A 938 1.42 7.88 -2.67
N SER A 939 0.82 6.69 -2.75
CA SER A 939 0.11 6.11 -1.61
C SER A 939 1.04 6.08 -0.39
N TRP A 940 0.51 6.49 0.76
CA TRP A 940 1.21 6.53 2.05
C TRP A 940 2.32 7.58 2.18
N ASP A 941 2.37 8.58 1.29
CA ASP A 941 3.19 9.77 1.50
C ASP A 941 2.86 10.43 2.86
N ALA A 942 3.88 10.82 3.62
CA ALA A 942 3.77 11.26 5.02
C ALA A 942 3.00 12.58 5.20
N LEU A 943 3.02 13.46 4.19
CA LEU A 943 2.21 14.68 4.16
C LEU A 943 0.79 14.41 3.65
N GLN A 944 0.31 13.17 3.75
CA GLN A 944 -1.04 12.76 3.42
C GLN A 944 -1.59 11.88 4.54
N ALA A 945 -2.76 12.23 5.05
CA ALA A 945 -3.49 11.37 5.98
C ALA A 945 -4.34 10.35 5.21
N THR A 946 -4.49 9.15 5.77
CA THR A 946 -5.45 8.17 5.24
C THR A 946 -6.86 8.74 5.38
N PRO A 947 -7.70 8.69 4.33
CA PRO A 947 -9.09 9.10 4.44
C PRO A 947 -9.84 8.32 5.51
N ALA A 948 -10.66 9.00 6.30
CA ALA A 948 -11.66 8.32 7.09
C ALA A 948 -12.75 7.76 6.18
N HIS A 949 -13.14 6.50 6.40
CA HIS A 949 -14.07 5.78 5.54
C HIS A 949 -15.31 5.35 6.31
N ILE A 950 -16.50 5.55 5.77
CA ILE A 950 -17.76 4.99 6.26
C ILE A 950 -18.06 3.73 5.46
N ASP A 951 -18.27 2.62 6.15
CA ASP A 951 -18.60 1.38 5.47
C ASP A 951 -19.94 1.51 4.70
N PRO A 952 -20.11 0.80 3.58
CA PRO A 952 -21.40 0.68 2.92
C PRO A 952 -22.50 0.20 3.87
N ILE A 953 -23.66 0.83 3.78
CA ILE A 953 -24.86 0.51 4.55
C ILE A 953 -25.81 -0.22 3.61
N HIS A 954 -26.16 -1.46 3.94
CA HIS A 954 -27.11 -2.30 3.20
C HIS A 954 -28.39 -2.59 4.00
N THR A 955 -28.35 -2.41 5.31
CA THR A 955 -29.46 -2.72 6.21
C THR A 955 -29.66 -1.62 7.25
N ARG A 956 -30.86 -1.58 7.83
CA ARG A 956 -31.21 -0.71 8.95
C ARG A 956 -30.30 -0.93 10.17
N HIS A 957 -29.94 -2.19 10.46
CA HIS A 957 -29.04 -2.49 11.57
C HIS A 957 -27.65 -1.88 11.36
N GLU A 958 -27.13 -1.95 10.14
CA GLU A 958 -25.83 -1.34 9.81
C GLU A 958 -25.88 0.19 9.89
N LEU A 959 -27.01 0.82 9.53
CA LEU A 959 -27.23 2.26 9.76
C LEU A 959 -27.17 2.59 11.25
N ARG A 960 -27.84 1.81 12.11
CA ARG A 960 -27.82 1.98 13.57
C ARG A 960 -26.41 1.86 14.14
N GLN A 961 -25.63 0.88 13.65
CA GLN A 961 -24.23 0.69 14.04
C GLN A 961 -23.33 1.84 13.57
N MET A 962 -23.56 2.34 12.35
CA MET A 962 -22.87 3.52 11.81
C MET A 962 -23.14 4.75 12.68
N ALA A 963 -24.39 4.99 13.07
CA ALA A 963 -24.77 6.15 13.89
C ALA A 963 -24.07 6.23 15.26
N ILE A 964 -23.55 5.10 15.76
CA ILE A 964 -22.80 5.03 17.02
C ILE A 964 -21.29 4.77 16.85
N GLY A 965 -20.79 4.81 15.61
CA GLY A 965 -19.35 4.78 15.33
C GLY A 965 -18.72 3.41 15.10
N LEU A 966 -19.50 2.36 14.81
CA LEU A 966 -18.97 0.98 14.69
C LEU A 966 -18.65 0.53 13.25
N ARG A 967 -19.21 1.19 12.24
CA ARG A 967 -19.06 0.90 10.79
C ARG A 967 -18.27 1.97 10.01
N MET A 968 -17.09 2.32 10.50
CA MET A 968 -16.21 3.30 9.85
C MET A 968 -14.78 3.18 10.38
N GLN A 969 -13.83 3.79 9.69
CA GLN A 969 -12.44 3.87 10.13
C GLN A 969 -11.99 5.33 10.09
N VAL A 970 -11.29 5.76 11.14
CA VAL A 970 -10.85 7.15 11.27
C VAL A 970 -9.41 7.24 11.76
N THR A 971 -8.78 8.37 11.52
CA THR A 971 -7.50 8.74 12.14
C THR A 971 -7.74 9.67 13.34
N PRO A 972 -6.83 9.73 14.32
CA PRO A 972 -6.84 10.78 15.34
C PRO A 972 -6.88 12.18 14.76
N LEU A 973 -6.18 12.44 13.65
CA LEU A 973 -6.28 13.74 12.96
C LEU A 973 -7.73 14.03 12.56
N GLN A 974 -8.43 13.10 11.92
CA GLN A 974 -9.83 13.31 11.51
C GLN A 974 -10.75 13.59 12.71
N MET A 975 -10.57 12.88 13.83
CA MET A 975 -11.38 13.10 15.02
C MET A 975 -11.04 14.41 15.73
N ALA A 976 -9.79 14.87 15.68
CA ALA A 976 -9.40 16.20 16.14
C ALA A 976 -10.05 17.29 15.26
N LEU A 977 -10.10 17.10 13.93
CA LEU A 977 -10.80 18.02 13.02
C LEU A 977 -12.31 18.07 13.28
N ALA A 978 -12.94 16.95 13.62
CA ALA A 978 -14.34 16.93 14.03
C ALA A 978 -14.59 17.76 15.30
N ALA A 979 -13.72 17.63 16.31
CA ALA A 979 -13.80 18.47 17.51
C ALA A 979 -13.49 19.93 17.22
N ALA A 980 -12.49 20.21 16.36
CA ALA A 980 -12.15 21.55 15.90
C ALA A 980 -13.34 22.22 15.22
N ALA A 981 -14.06 21.50 14.37
CA ALA A 981 -15.22 22.02 13.66
C ALA A 981 -16.35 22.44 14.62
N VAL A 982 -16.60 21.66 15.66
CA VAL A 982 -17.59 22.01 16.69
C VAL A 982 -17.12 23.19 17.55
N GLY A 983 -15.86 23.17 18.01
CA GLY A 983 -15.30 24.23 18.84
C GLY A 983 -15.21 25.57 18.10
N GLN A 984 -14.60 25.57 16.92
CA GLN A 984 -14.36 26.75 16.08
C GLN A 984 -15.61 27.21 15.32
N GLY A 985 -16.55 26.29 15.03
CA GLY A 985 -17.68 26.56 14.14
C GLY A 985 -17.31 26.66 12.66
N LYS A 986 -16.07 26.26 12.31
CA LYS A 986 -15.54 26.26 10.94
C LYS A 986 -14.87 24.93 10.62
N VAL A 987 -14.95 24.48 9.37
CA VAL A 987 -14.23 23.31 8.88
C VAL A 987 -12.75 23.68 8.77
N VAL A 988 -11.95 23.18 9.72
CA VAL A 988 -10.51 23.44 9.80
C VAL A 988 -9.78 22.60 8.75
N ALA A 989 -8.87 23.23 8.01
CA ALA A 989 -8.01 22.54 7.05
C ALA A 989 -6.62 22.34 7.68
N PRO A 990 -6.18 21.09 7.93
CA PRO A 990 -4.91 20.84 8.59
C PRO A 990 -3.71 21.10 7.67
N ARG A 991 -2.58 21.50 8.24
CA ARG A 991 -1.29 21.56 7.55
C ARG A 991 -0.15 21.14 8.47
N MET A 992 0.93 20.67 7.85
CA MET A 992 2.16 20.23 8.51
C MET A 992 3.41 20.92 7.97
N LEU A 993 3.43 21.33 6.70
CA LEU A 993 4.48 22.20 6.17
C LEU A 993 4.16 23.68 6.43
N LEU A 994 5.04 24.36 7.14
CA LEU A 994 4.96 25.80 7.41
C LEU A 994 5.75 26.60 6.37
N THR A 995 6.94 26.14 5.98
CA THR A 995 7.75 26.75 4.91
C THR A 995 8.44 25.69 4.05
N LEU A 996 8.73 26.05 2.80
CA LEU A 996 9.53 25.27 1.85
C LEU A 996 10.44 26.22 1.06
N GLY A 997 11.75 26.15 1.30
CA GLY A 997 12.70 27.15 0.82
C GLY A 997 12.36 28.53 1.36
N SER A 998 12.13 29.49 0.46
CA SER A 998 11.66 30.84 0.80
C SER A 998 10.14 30.98 0.84
N ALA A 999 9.38 29.97 0.40
CA ALA A 999 7.92 30.02 0.38
C ALA A 999 7.34 29.68 1.77
N ALA A 1000 6.29 30.40 2.17
CA ALA A 1000 5.54 30.15 3.39
C ALA A 1000 4.12 29.67 3.07
N SER A 1001 3.61 28.75 3.87
CA SER A 1001 2.24 28.25 3.73
C SER A 1001 1.24 29.34 4.11
N THR A 1002 0.17 29.47 3.32
CA THR A 1002 -0.97 30.32 3.63
C THR A 1002 -1.98 29.57 4.50
N VAL A 1003 -2.51 30.23 5.54
CA VAL A 1003 -3.65 29.69 6.29
C VAL A 1003 -4.88 29.77 5.39
N PRO A 1004 -5.50 28.64 4.99
CA PRO A 1004 -6.65 28.66 4.11
C PRO A 1004 -7.88 29.25 4.81
N GLU A 1005 -8.76 29.89 4.04
CA GLU A 1005 -10.04 30.37 4.58
C GLU A 1005 -10.90 29.17 5.01
N MET A 1006 -11.24 29.14 6.31
CA MET A 1006 -12.03 28.06 6.89
C MET A 1006 -13.53 28.33 6.74
N LYS A 1007 -14.24 27.42 6.07
CA LYS A 1007 -15.67 27.55 5.79
C LYS A 1007 -16.51 27.33 7.04
N PRO A 1008 -17.59 28.09 7.29
CA PRO A 1008 -18.51 27.81 8.38
C PRO A 1008 -19.12 26.41 8.31
N VAL A 1009 -19.27 25.77 9.46
CA VAL A 1009 -19.97 24.48 9.57
C VAL A 1009 -21.46 24.65 9.25
N GLY A 1010 -22.04 25.84 9.43
CA GLY A 1010 -23.41 26.16 9.00
C GLY A 1010 -24.49 25.28 9.64
N ILE A 1011 -24.23 24.77 10.84
CA ILE A 1011 -25.11 23.92 11.65
C ILE A 1011 -25.15 24.51 13.06
N ARG A 1012 -26.25 24.31 13.78
CA ARG A 1012 -26.39 24.73 15.18
C ARG A 1012 -25.43 23.92 16.08
N LEU A 1013 -24.65 24.59 16.93
CA LEU A 1013 -23.57 23.95 17.71
C LEU A 1013 -23.73 24.03 19.23
N ASP A 1014 -24.60 24.89 19.76
CA ASP A 1014 -24.78 25.09 21.21
C ASP A 1014 -25.17 23.81 21.94
N ARG A 1015 -26.12 23.03 21.40
CA ARG A 1015 -26.53 21.75 22.01
C ARG A 1015 -25.41 20.70 22.02
N ILE A 1016 -24.62 20.66 20.95
CA ILE A 1016 -23.46 19.76 20.82
C ILE A 1016 -22.36 20.16 21.81
N ARG A 1017 -22.04 21.46 21.88
CA ARG A 1017 -21.07 22.02 22.82
C ARG A 1017 -21.48 21.76 24.27
N ALA A 1018 -22.76 21.96 24.61
CA ALA A 1018 -23.28 21.65 25.93
C ALA A 1018 -23.14 20.16 26.27
N GLY A 1019 -23.45 19.26 25.32
CA GLY A 1019 -23.28 17.83 25.51
C GLY A 1019 -21.82 17.41 25.73
N MET A 1020 -20.90 17.93 24.91
CA MET A 1020 -19.46 17.66 25.06
C MET A 1020 -18.86 18.27 26.34
N LYS A 1021 -19.42 19.38 26.83
CA LYS A 1021 -19.06 19.92 28.15
C LYS A 1021 -19.52 18.98 29.27
N GLY A 1022 -20.76 18.51 29.20
CA GLY A 1022 -21.32 17.56 30.16
C GLY A 1022 -20.51 16.29 30.29
N VAL A 1023 -19.94 15.77 29.20
CA VAL A 1023 -19.05 14.59 29.23
C VAL A 1023 -17.86 14.78 30.17
N VAL A 1024 -17.24 15.96 30.16
CA VAL A 1024 -16.04 16.30 30.95
C VAL A 1024 -16.40 16.66 32.39
N ASP A 1025 -17.55 17.29 32.61
CA ASP A 1025 -17.93 17.78 33.94
C ASP A 1025 -18.58 16.71 34.81
N VAL A 1026 -19.49 15.92 34.24
CA VAL A 1026 -20.33 14.96 35.00
C VAL A 1026 -20.50 13.60 34.31
N GLY A 1027 -20.11 13.50 33.04
CA GLY A 1027 -20.34 12.32 32.21
C GLY A 1027 -19.14 11.38 32.15
N THR A 1028 -19.07 10.65 31.04
CA THR A 1028 -18.12 9.55 30.82
C THR A 1028 -16.63 9.92 30.87
N GLY A 1029 -16.28 11.21 30.74
CA GLY A 1029 -14.89 11.69 30.83
C GLY A 1029 -14.53 12.29 32.18
N ALA A 1030 -15.49 12.49 33.09
CA ALA A 1030 -15.30 13.26 34.31
C ALA A 1030 -14.21 12.71 35.23
N GLY A 1031 -14.08 11.38 35.32
CA GLY A 1031 -13.04 10.72 36.11
C GLY A 1031 -11.61 11.07 35.68
N ALA A 1032 -11.36 11.24 34.39
CA ALA A 1032 -10.03 11.55 33.87
C ALA A 1032 -9.61 13.02 34.11
N PHE A 1033 -10.57 13.95 34.12
CA PHE A 1033 -10.31 15.39 34.20
C PHE A 1033 -10.71 16.05 35.52
N GLY A 1034 -11.24 15.27 36.48
CA GLY A 1034 -11.71 15.77 37.78
C GLY A 1034 -10.61 16.08 38.80
N GLY A 1035 -9.36 15.70 38.54
CA GLY A 1035 -8.24 15.88 39.48
C GLY A 1035 -7.78 17.33 39.64
N ILE A 1036 -7.18 17.66 40.79
CA ILE A 1036 -6.76 19.03 41.15
C ILE A 1036 -5.78 19.66 40.15
N ALA A 1037 -4.91 18.84 39.54
CA ALA A 1037 -3.93 19.29 38.54
C ALA A 1037 -4.59 19.87 37.28
N LEU A 1038 -5.84 19.49 37.01
CA LEU A 1038 -6.62 19.93 35.84
C LEU A 1038 -7.72 20.93 36.21
N ALA A 1039 -7.83 21.37 37.47
CA ALA A 1039 -8.88 22.27 37.92
C ALA A 1039 -8.91 23.60 37.15
N GLY A 1040 -7.75 24.12 36.73
CA GLY A 1040 -7.64 25.33 35.90
C GLY A 1040 -7.90 25.09 34.40
N VAL A 1041 -7.77 23.85 33.93
CA VAL A 1041 -7.94 23.47 32.52
C VAL A 1041 -9.39 23.05 32.24
N ARG A 1042 -10.00 22.31 33.17
CA ARG A 1042 -11.34 21.72 33.04
C ARG A 1042 -12.43 22.71 32.63
N PRO A 1043 -12.48 23.97 33.11
CA PRO A 1043 -13.51 24.92 32.69
C PRO A 1043 -13.55 25.16 31.18
N GLY A 1044 -12.38 25.21 30.52
CA GLY A 1044 -12.28 25.41 29.07
C GLY A 1044 -12.21 24.11 28.26
N LEU A 1045 -12.30 22.93 28.89
CA LEU A 1045 -12.21 21.64 28.21
C LEU A 1045 -13.60 21.08 27.85
N TYR A 1046 -13.71 20.64 26.61
CA TYR A 1046 -14.90 19.98 26.04
C TYR A 1046 -14.46 18.69 25.36
N GLY A 1047 -15.25 17.62 25.45
CA GLY A 1047 -14.85 16.37 24.82
C GLY A 1047 -15.91 15.30 24.73
N LYS A 1048 -15.53 14.18 24.12
CA LYS A 1048 -16.33 12.97 23.98
C LYS A 1048 -15.43 11.75 24.09
N THR A 1049 -15.86 10.77 24.86
CA THR A 1049 -15.25 9.43 24.94
C THR A 1049 -15.85 8.50 23.88
N GLY A 1050 -15.09 7.49 23.46
CA GLY A 1050 -15.52 6.42 22.57
C GLY A 1050 -14.97 5.07 22.98
N THR A 1051 -15.77 4.04 22.78
CA THR A 1051 -15.39 2.63 22.95
C THR A 1051 -16.02 1.87 21.77
N ALA A 1052 -15.20 1.21 20.98
CA ALA A 1052 -15.61 0.35 19.87
C ALA A 1052 -15.15 -1.09 20.18
N PRO A 1053 -16.08 -2.03 20.43
CA PRO A 1053 -15.71 -3.43 20.70
C PRO A 1053 -14.98 -4.05 19.52
N THR A 1054 -13.91 -4.81 19.80
CA THR A 1054 -13.10 -5.53 18.79
C THR A 1054 -12.95 -7.02 19.09
N GLY A 1055 -13.41 -7.47 20.26
CA GLY A 1055 -13.49 -8.87 20.69
C GLY A 1055 -14.22 -8.96 22.03
N ASP A 1056 -14.29 -10.14 22.64
CA ASP A 1056 -15.11 -10.39 23.84
C ASP A 1056 -14.75 -9.46 25.02
N ASP A 1057 -13.45 -9.26 25.27
CA ASP A 1057 -12.93 -8.42 26.36
C ASP A 1057 -12.02 -7.27 25.88
N THR A 1058 -12.04 -6.97 24.57
CA THR A 1058 -11.17 -5.93 23.99
C THR A 1058 -11.94 -4.92 23.16
N ALA A 1059 -11.50 -3.67 23.25
CA ALA A 1059 -12.06 -2.56 22.51
C ALA A 1059 -10.95 -1.63 22.00
N THR A 1060 -11.30 -0.84 20.99
CA THR A 1060 -10.58 0.38 20.65
C THR A 1060 -11.23 1.54 21.38
N VAL A 1061 -10.44 2.29 22.14
CA VAL A 1061 -10.90 3.36 23.01
C VAL A 1061 -10.40 4.71 22.53
N TRP A 1062 -11.25 5.72 22.65
CA TRP A 1062 -11.03 7.04 22.10
C TRP A 1062 -11.40 8.15 23.09
N PHE A 1063 -10.72 9.27 22.94
CA PHE A 1063 -11.19 10.57 23.40
C PHE A 1063 -10.93 11.61 22.32
N THR A 1064 -11.90 12.48 22.06
CA THR A 1064 -11.74 13.65 21.19
C THR A 1064 -12.33 14.88 21.86
N GLY A 1065 -11.74 16.05 21.65
CA GLY A 1065 -12.19 17.28 22.31
C GLY A 1065 -11.44 18.52 21.86
N TRP A 1066 -11.80 19.66 22.45
CA TRP A 1066 -11.05 20.90 22.28
C TRP A 1066 -10.91 21.63 23.61
N LEU A 1067 -9.97 22.57 23.61
CA LEU A 1067 -9.63 23.41 24.74
C LEU A 1067 -9.74 24.88 24.34
N GLU A 1068 -10.53 25.64 25.09
CA GLU A 1068 -10.70 27.09 24.89
C GLU A 1068 -9.41 27.88 25.15
N PRO A 1069 -9.19 29.01 24.45
CA PRO A 1069 -8.06 29.91 24.70
C PRO A 1069 -7.90 30.28 26.18
N GLY A 1070 -6.66 30.43 26.64
CA GLY A 1070 -6.35 30.81 28.02
C GLY A 1070 -6.51 29.71 29.07
N SER A 1071 -6.88 28.49 28.68
CA SER A 1071 -6.98 27.35 29.61
C SER A 1071 -5.60 26.81 30.01
N LEU A 1072 -4.61 26.95 29.13
CA LEU A 1072 -3.21 26.67 29.41
C LEU A 1072 -2.37 27.95 29.43
N PRO A 1073 -1.27 27.98 30.19
CA PRO A 1073 -0.37 29.13 30.19
C PRO A 1073 0.20 29.42 28.79
N GLY A 1074 0.06 30.66 28.30
CA GLY A 1074 0.56 31.08 26.99
C GLY A 1074 -0.25 30.56 25.79
N GLN A 1075 -1.31 29.79 26.01
CA GLN A 1075 -2.20 29.32 24.95
C GLN A 1075 -3.16 30.44 24.53
N THR A 1076 -2.92 31.01 23.35
CA THR A 1076 -3.74 32.10 22.79
C THR A 1076 -4.86 31.62 21.87
N HIS A 1077 -4.73 30.43 21.28
CA HIS A 1077 -5.68 29.87 20.32
C HIS A 1077 -6.36 28.62 20.87
N ARG A 1078 -7.51 28.27 20.32
CA ARG A 1078 -8.19 27.02 20.64
C ARG A 1078 -7.38 25.83 20.12
N LEU A 1079 -7.26 24.80 20.95
CA LEU A 1079 -6.58 23.56 20.59
C LEU A 1079 -7.59 22.43 20.46
N ALA A 1080 -7.61 21.74 19.33
CA ALA A 1080 -8.35 20.50 19.16
C ALA A 1080 -7.41 19.30 19.35
N MET A 1081 -7.94 18.22 19.92
CA MET A 1081 -7.15 17.06 20.28
C MET A 1081 -7.95 15.77 20.15
N ALA A 1082 -7.25 14.70 19.79
CA ALA A 1082 -7.80 13.35 19.84
C ALA A 1082 -6.72 12.34 20.21
N ALA A 1083 -7.11 11.31 20.95
CA ALA A 1083 -6.25 10.19 21.30
C ALA A 1083 -7.03 8.87 21.18
N PHE A 1084 -6.33 7.82 20.78
CA PHE A 1084 -6.89 6.47 20.75
C PHE A 1084 -5.88 5.41 21.18
N VAL A 1085 -6.41 4.28 21.65
CA VAL A 1085 -5.66 3.08 22.00
C VAL A 1085 -6.46 1.85 21.57
N SER A 1086 -5.88 0.96 20.78
CA SER A 1086 -6.50 -0.33 20.41
C SER A 1086 -6.22 -1.41 21.47
N HIS A 1087 -6.96 -2.53 21.41
CA HIS A 1087 -6.76 -3.68 22.31
C HIS A 1087 -6.76 -3.30 23.79
N SER A 1088 -7.69 -2.42 24.17
CA SER A 1088 -7.94 -2.00 25.55
C SER A 1088 -9.00 -2.88 26.19
N ASN A 1089 -8.79 -3.29 27.43
CA ASN A 1089 -9.81 -3.95 28.27
C ASN A 1089 -10.58 -2.96 29.18
N ALA A 1090 -10.42 -1.66 28.93
CA ALA A 1090 -11.08 -0.56 29.66
C ALA A 1090 -11.86 0.33 28.68
N THR A 1091 -12.58 1.34 29.18
CA THR A 1091 -13.35 2.28 28.36
C THR A 1091 -12.55 3.51 27.88
N GLY A 1092 -13.12 4.28 26.95
CA GLY A 1092 -12.58 5.60 26.53
C GLY A 1092 -12.29 6.56 27.68
N GLY A 1093 -13.14 6.58 28.71
CA GLY A 1093 -12.96 7.44 29.89
C GLY A 1093 -11.84 6.99 30.84
N GLU A 1094 -11.49 5.70 30.82
CA GLU A 1094 -10.54 5.09 31.76
C GLU A 1094 -9.15 4.86 31.16
N HIS A 1095 -9.01 4.98 29.84
CA HIS A 1095 -7.75 4.69 29.16
C HIS A 1095 -7.35 5.75 28.13
N ALA A 1096 -8.21 6.11 27.18
CA ALA A 1096 -7.87 7.14 26.18
C ALA A 1096 -7.89 8.57 26.75
N ALA A 1097 -8.91 8.93 27.55
CA ALA A 1097 -9.01 10.25 28.18
C ALA A 1097 -7.83 10.54 29.14
N PRO A 1098 -7.35 9.58 29.96
CA PRO A 1098 -6.14 9.74 30.76
C PRO A 1098 -4.87 10.09 29.98
N VAL A 1099 -4.72 9.65 28.72
CA VAL A 1099 -3.57 10.05 27.88
C VAL A 1099 -3.55 11.58 27.71
N LEU A 1100 -4.69 12.17 27.34
CA LEU A 1100 -4.77 13.63 27.18
C LEU A 1100 -4.75 14.37 28.52
N ALA A 1101 -5.36 13.82 29.56
CA ALA A 1101 -5.28 14.38 30.91
C ALA A 1101 -3.83 14.50 31.41
N ALA A 1102 -2.98 13.51 31.11
CA ALA A 1102 -1.56 13.53 31.47
C ALA A 1102 -0.76 14.59 30.68
N VAL A 1103 -1.03 14.76 29.38
CA VAL A 1103 -0.42 15.85 28.58
C VAL A 1103 -0.85 17.21 29.12
N LEU A 1104 -2.16 17.44 29.26
CA LEU A 1104 -2.71 18.73 29.70
C LEU A 1104 -2.28 19.11 31.12
N SER A 1105 -2.21 18.15 32.05
CA SER A 1105 -1.75 18.42 33.41
C SER A 1105 -0.27 18.79 33.46
N THR A 1106 0.57 18.16 32.64
CA THR A 1106 1.99 18.52 32.51
C THR A 1106 2.15 19.94 31.96
N LEU A 1107 1.42 20.30 30.90
CA LEU A 1107 1.44 21.64 30.32
C LEU A 1107 0.94 22.72 31.30
N ALA A 1108 -0.10 22.42 32.08
CA ALA A 1108 -0.62 23.34 33.09
C ALA A 1108 0.39 23.64 34.22
N ALA A 1109 1.30 22.70 34.52
CA ALA A 1109 2.28 22.84 35.60
C ALA A 1109 3.54 23.63 35.22
N GLN A 1110 3.95 23.63 33.94
CA GLN A 1110 5.25 24.15 33.49
C GLN A 1110 5.54 25.63 33.82
N ASN A 1111 4.51 26.48 34.01
CA ASN A 1111 4.71 27.90 34.37
C ASN A 1111 4.61 28.21 35.88
N ARG A 1112 4.21 27.28 36.74
CA ARG A 1112 4.26 27.51 38.21
C ARG A 1112 5.69 27.45 38.74
N GLU A 1113 6.54 26.61 38.18
CA GLU A 1113 7.96 26.51 38.56
C GLU A 1113 8.81 27.69 38.05
N GLN A 1114 8.43 28.34 36.93
CA GLN A 1114 9.13 29.52 36.42
C GLN A 1114 8.70 30.85 37.07
N LYS A 1115 7.52 30.93 37.71
CA LYS A 1115 7.11 32.09 38.53
C LYS A 1115 7.61 32.05 39.97
N GLY A 1116 8.19 30.92 40.40
CA GLY A 1116 8.76 30.70 41.73
C GLY A 1116 10.29 30.71 41.79
N LYS A 1117 10.94 31.08 40.67
CA LYS A 1117 12.36 31.45 40.56
C LYS A 1117 12.42 32.88 40.04
#